data_AF-A0A3F3PQ90-F1
#
_entry.id   AF-A0A3F3PQ90-F1
#
_cell.length_a   1.000
_cell.length_b   1.000
_cell.length_c   1.000
_cell.angle_alpha   90.00
_cell.angle_beta   90.00
_cell.angle_gamma   90.00
#
_symmetry.space_group_name_H-M   'P 1'
#
loop_
_entity.id
_entity.type
_entity.pdbx_description
1 polymer ?
#
loop_
_entity_poly.entity_id
_entity_poly.type
_entity_poly.pdbx_seq_one_letter_code
_entity_poly.pdbx_strand_id
1 'polypeptide(L)'
;MLELPKSDRTVRVRMVDTTTLMTVDTGFLIQPVQPGHETLNLTDVAFLIEHEESNQKVMFDLGTRKDYWNLPPVVRQPFDQAMKSARVDRDVTEILCEKGIELRDIGSVIWSHYHWDHIGNVALFPTSTSLVVGPGFKSHPHLMPGFPDDAESPVSADAFVGRDVVEPDFADGLTIGGFRAQDFFGDGSFYLLDTPGHCVGHLCGLARTTADTFVFLGGDICHFSGVIRPNARLPLPDTIPSEVLDKDPFFPSPCPCSIFTNSHPIAKVDPRQEPFYEVSGYEGSAFFDPALAQKSVTKLLDFEASDNVLICIAHDTDLLLHLPTLNDSPSSDLNSWKEKGWKERLRWGWVNELPRAGRPGRKPLVEGYWRDETTNQPQGELIVHFAKINPFLTSSSVPSRLSLTYRSNSFHYTCQSFIFGFACIRIYLNITTTMSSRSALPPFIHDLMSSEQYSDLKIQCGGEEHHVHRAIVCPQSEILSNKCKYLSEDAPDAVVQVEGHDVATVRFMIDFLYSGDYAIPDQAKAISEHIEDFCQEDVLKTFIQDELSRRVITAMKARYEWIHPQLMVTQECLASADEKVAKLEAKIERLQRKVSRIEAGIEQGHNLLHNTPNCRHCGKMFLAKLECRGAMENGYVLRCAQCRTKHK
;
A
#
# COMPACT_ATOMS: atom_id res chain seq x y z
N MET A 1 35.44 -13.55 15.01
CA MET A 1 34.69 -13.34 16.27
C MET A 1 34.36 -11.86 16.29
N LEU A 2 33.11 -11.48 16.60
CA LEU A 2 32.68 -10.08 16.62
C LEU A 2 33.45 -9.32 17.71
N GLU A 3 34.14 -8.25 17.35
CA GLU A 3 34.81 -7.36 18.30
C GLU A 3 33.90 -6.16 18.60
N LEU A 4 33.56 -5.99 19.88
CA LEU A 4 32.71 -4.90 20.37
C LEU A 4 33.57 -3.89 21.13
N PRO A 5 33.39 -2.57 20.94
CA PRO A 5 34.12 -1.57 21.71
C PRO A 5 33.89 -1.74 23.22
N LYS A 6 34.91 -1.42 24.01
CA LYS A 6 34.82 -1.48 25.48
C LYS A 6 34.32 -0.16 26.03
N SER A 7 33.29 -0.21 26.87
CA SER A 7 32.83 0.88 27.72
C SER A 7 32.05 0.29 28.90
N ASP A 8 32.03 1.00 30.03
CA ASP A 8 31.18 0.71 31.18
C ASP A 8 29.88 1.52 31.17
N ARG A 9 29.71 2.42 30.19
CA ARG A 9 28.52 3.24 30.02
C ARG A 9 27.44 2.51 29.23
N THR A 10 26.20 2.64 29.70
CA THR A 10 25.05 1.90 29.18
C THR A 10 23.88 2.85 28.97
N VAL A 11 22.99 2.47 28.05
CA VAL A 11 21.66 3.09 27.91
C VAL A 11 20.59 2.13 28.38
N ARG A 12 19.47 2.68 28.85
CA ARG A 12 18.25 1.90 29.05
C ARG A 12 17.47 1.84 27.75
N VAL A 13 17.07 0.63 27.34
CA VAL A 13 16.38 0.38 26.07
C VAL A 13 14.96 -0.09 26.35
N ARG A 14 13.96 0.69 25.96
CA ARG A 14 12.54 0.33 26.10
C ARG A 14 11.91 0.11 24.73
N MET A 15 11.35 -1.07 24.50
CA MET A 15 10.66 -1.39 23.25
C MET A 15 9.24 -0.83 23.29
N VAL A 16 8.81 -0.21 22.19
CA VAL A 16 7.46 0.33 21.99
C VAL A 16 6.78 -0.54 20.94
N ASP A 17 5.63 -1.12 21.29
CA ASP A 17 4.72 -1.68 20.30
C ASP A 17 4.05 -0.51 19.57
N THR A 18 4.36 -0.32 18.29
CA THR A 18 3.82 0.81 17.50
C THR A 18 2.36 0.59 17.13
N THR A 19 1.77 -0.55 17.50
CA THR A 19 0.43 -1.02 17.15
C THR A 19 0.21 -1.25 15.66
N THR A 20 1.29 -1.21 14.89
CA THR A 20 1.28 -1.48 13.45
C THR A 20 1.15 -2.98 13.24
N LEU A 21 0.07 -3.38 12.59
CA LEU A 21 -0.19 -4.74 12.13
C LEU A 21 -0.34 -4.73 10.62
N MET A 22 0.35 -5.66 9.96
CA MET A 22 0.45 -5.70 8.51
C MET A 22 0.44 -7.12 7.97
N THR A 23 -0.19 -7.28 6.80
CA THR A 23 -0.05 -8.47 5.96
C THR A 23 0.47 -8.02 4.60
N VAL A 24 1.61 -8.54 4.16
CA VAL A 24 2.36 -8.05 2.98
C VAL A 24 2.64 -9.19 2.01
N ASP A 25 2.68 -8.91 0.70
CA ASP A 25 3.19 -9.86 -0.29
C ASP A 25 4.67 -10.19 -0.02
N THR A 26 4.96 -11.47 0.19
CA THR A 26 6.29 -11.97 0.59
C THR A 26 7.39 -11.58 -0.40
N GLY A 27 7.07 -11.58 -1.69
CA GLY A 27 8.01 -11.21 -2.75
C GLY A 27 8.47 -9.76 -2.70
N PHE A 28 7.82 -8.90 -1.93
CA PHE A 28 8.30 -7.53 -1.69
C PHE A 28 9.53 -7.52 -0.76
N LEU A 29 9.67 -8.53 0.12
CA LEU A 29 10.59 -8.51 1.25
C LEU A 29 11.65 -9.61 1.20
N ILE A 30 11.26 -10.83 0.83
CA ILE A 30 12.16 -11.99 0.84
C ILE A 30 12.05 -12.82 -0.43
N GLN A 31 13.09 -13.60 -0.70
CA GLN A 31 13.12 -14.56 -1.79
C GLN A 31 13.77 -15.90 -1.36
N PRO A 32 13.40 -17.02 -1.99
CA PRO A 32 12.32 -17.15 -2.96
C PRO A 32 10.93 -17.20 -2.29
N VAL A 33 9.89 -16.83 -3.03
CA VAL A 33 8.49 -17.02 -2.57
C VAL A 33 8.13 -18.50 -2.62
N GLN A 34 7.54 -19.02 -1.53
CA GLN A 34 7.15 -20.43 -1.42
C GLN A 34 5.63 -20.62 -1.45
N PRO A 35 5.14 -21.77 -1.98
CA PRO A 35 3.73 -22.12 -1.87
C PRO A 35 3.24 -22.17 -0.41
N GLY A 36 2.17 -21.45 -0.11
CA GLY A 36 1.63 -21.29 1.25
C GLY A 36 2.38 -20.26 2.10
N HIS A 37 3.35 -19.54 1.54
CA HIS A 37 4.05 -18.44 2.20
C HIS A 37 4.17 -17.26 1.22
N GLU A 38 3.09 -16.99 0.50
CA GLU A 38 2.98 -15.86 -0.43
C GLU A 38 2.73 -14.54 0.31
N THR A 39 2.26 -14.60 1.55
CA THR A 39 2.03 -13.45 2.44
C THR A 39 2.83 -13.59 3.74
N LEU A 40 3.37 -12.48 4.23
CA LEU A 40 4.02 -12.37 5.53
C LEU A 40 3.18 -11.52 6.49
N ASN A 41 3.13 -11.97 7.74
CA ASN A 41 2.69 -11.17 8.86
C ASN A 41 3.84 -10.29 9.33
N LEU A 42 3.60 -8.99 9.48
CA LEU A 42 4.54 -8.07 10.09
C LEU A 42 3.86 -7.32 11.22
N THR A 43 4.62 -7.12 12.28
CA THR A 43 4.39 -6.07 13.27
C THR A 43 5.40 -4.96 13.02
N ASP A 44 5.41 -3.91 13.83
CA ASP A 44 6.54 -2.99 13.86
C ASP A 44 6.78 -2.50 15.30
N VAL A 45 8.05 -2.27 15.63
CA VAL A 45 8.51 -1.86 16.95
C VAL A 45 9.46 -0.68 16.86
N ALA A 46 9.28 0.28 17.75
CA ALA A 46 10.20 1.39 17.96
C ALA A 46 10.94 1.22 19.29
N PHE A 47 11.99 2.02 19.52
CA PHE A 47 12.76 1.94 20.77
C PHE A 47 12.97 3.31 21.39
N LEU A 48 12.67 3.43 22.66
CA LEU A 48 13.05 4.55 23.49
C LEU A 48 14.39 4.25 24.18
N ILE A 49 15.40 5.04 23.86
CA ILE A 49 16.75 4.97 24.40
C ILE A 49 16.91 6.09 25.43
N GLU A 50 17.19 5.72 26.68
CA GLU A 50 17.41 6.67 27.76
C GLU A 50 18.87 6.62 28.20
N HIS A 51 19.53 7.77 28.09
CA HIS A 51 20.90 7.96 28.53
C HIS A 51 20.87 8.69 29.87
N GLU A 52 21.00 7.93 30.97
CA GLU A 52 20.83 8.44 32.33
C GLU A 52 21.83 9.53 32.70
N GLU A 53 23.09 9.42 32.24
CA GLU A 53 24.16 10.36 32.61
C GLU A 53 23.92 11.77 32.07
N SER A 54 23.36 11.91 30.86
CA SER A 54 22.97 13.22 30.30
C SER A 54 21.49 13.54 30.47
N ASN A 55 20.70 12.62 31.05
CA ASN A 55 19.24 12.70 31.14
C ASN A 55 18.57 12.94 29.77
N GLN A 56 19.16 12.41 28.69
CA GLN A 56 18.61 12.51 27.33
C GLN A 56 17.76 11.30 27.01
N LYS A 57 16.65 11.54 26.30
CA LYS A 57 15.78 10.52 25.74
C LYS A 57 15.79 10.63 24.22
N VAL A 58 15.92 9.49 23.55
CA VAL A 58 16.03 9.40 22.10
C VAL A 58 15.08 8.31 21.61
N MET A 59 14.25 8.63 20.63
CA MET A 59 13.48 7.61 19.92
C MET A 59 14.31 7.07 18.75
N PHE A 60 14.30 5.75 18.57
CA PHE A 60 14.76 5.07 17.37
C PHE A 60 13.51 4.50 16.68
N ASP A 61 13.15 5.10 15.55
CA ASP A 61 11.89 4.97 14.84
C ASP A 61 10.65 5.41 15.63
N LEU A 62 9.53 5.55 14.91
CA LEU A 62 8.21 5.97 15.39
C LEU A 62 7.07 5.11 14.82
N GLY A 63 7.42 4.08 14.05
CA GLY A 63 6.48 3.20 13.40
C GLY A 63 5.63 3.84 12.31
N THR A 64 4.48 3.24 12.04
CA THR A 64 3.50 3.78 11.08
C THR A 64 2.62 4.86 11.74
N ARG A 65 2.34 5.94 11.01
CA ARG A 65 1.32 6.92 11.42
C ARG A 65 -0.09 6.29 11.46
N LYS A 66 -0.87 6.55 12.51
CA LYS A 66 -2.25 6.04 12.66
C LYS A 66 -3.14 6.37 11.47
N ASP A 67 -2.95 7.54 10.89
CA ASP A 67 -3.64 8.03 9.70
C ASP A 67 -2.83 7.77 8.41
N TYR A 68 -2.33 6.54 8.21
CA TYR A 68 -1.49 6.13 7.06
C TYR A 68 -2.14 6.34 5.67
N TRP A 69 -3.42 6.70 5.59
CA TRP A 69 -4.03 7.19 4.35
C TRP A 69 -3.58 8.60 3.95
N ASN A 70 -2.94 9.34 4.85
CA ASN A 70 -2.35 10.67 4.61
C ASN A 70 -0.85 10.59 4.23
N LEU A 71 -0.35 9.40 3.89
CA LEU A 71 1.02 9.25 3.36
C LEU A 71 1.19 10.01 2.02
N PRO A 72 2.41 10.48 1.71
CA PRO A 72 2.68 11.11 0.43
C PRO A 72 2.25 10.23 -0.75
N PRO A 73 1.71 10.81 -1.85
CA PRO A 73 1.19 10.03 -2.98
C PRO A 73 2.18 9.03 -3.58
N VAL A 74 3.47 9.38 -3.62
CA VAL A 74 4.54 8.51 -4.15
C VAL A 74 4.74 7.24 -3.32
N VAL A 75 4.36 7.27 -2.04
CA VAL A 75 4.39 6.10 -1.14
C VAL A 75 3.09 5.31 -1.23
N ARG A 76 1.97 6.01 -1.41
CA ARG A 76 0.64 5.38 -1.44
C ARG A 76 0.50 4.34 -2.54
N GLN A 77 1.06 4.61 -3.72
CA GLN A 77 0.94 3.69 -4.85
C GLN A 77 1.67 2.35 -4.61
N PRO A 78 2.95 2.29 -4.21
CA PRO A 78 3.60 1.05 -3.78
C PRO A 78 2.91 0.37 -2.59
N PHE A 79 2.44 1.15 -1.62
CA PHE A 79 1.67 0.64 -0.48
C PHE A 79 0.44 -0.15 -0.95
N ASP A 80 -0.39 0.42 -1.83
CA ASP A 80 -1.60 -0.24 -2.33
C ASP A 80 -1.30 -1.47 -3.23
N GLN A 81 -0.07 -1.61 -3.75
CA GLN A 81 0.35 -2.75 -4.57
C GLN A 81 0.89 -3.92 -3.74
N ALA A 82 1.68 -3.64 -2.70
CA ALA A 82 2.39 -4.65 -1.91
C ALA A 82 1.63 -5.07 -0.64
N MET A 83 0.87 -4.14 -0.05
CA MET A 83 0.12 -4.39 1.18
C MET A 83 -1.17 -5.15 0.86
N LYS A 84 -1.52 -6.11 1.72
CA LYS A 84 -2.85 -6.75 1.72
C LYS A 84 -3.74 -6.19 2.78
N SER A 85 -3.17 -5.82 3.91
CA SER A 85 -3.93 -5.38 5.08
C SER A 85 -3.03 -4.56 5.98
N ALA A 86 -3.60 -3.54 6.60
CA ALA A 86 -2.90 -2.67 7.53
C ALA A 86 -3.86 -2.15 8.60
N ARG A 87 -3.39 -2.13 9.84
CA ARG A 87 -4.06 -1.52 10.98
C ARG A 87 -3.02 -0.88 11.89
N VAL A 88 -3.33 0.32 12.35
CA VAL A 88 -2.55 1.05 13.35
C VAL A 88 -3.56 1.62 14.33
N ASP A 89 -3.44 1.26 15.61
CA ASP A 89 -4.41 1.68 16.64
C ASP A 89 -4.02 3.01 17.29
N ARG A 90 -2.71 3.26 17.43
CA ARG A 90 -2.11 4.41 18.10
C ARG A 90 -0.85 4.88 17.38
N ASP A 91 -0.66 6.20 17.32
CA ASP A 91 0.66 6.77 17.03
C ASP A 91 1.61 6.53 18.22
N VAL A 92 2.90 6.38 17.95
CA VAL A 92 3.93 6.32 19.02
C VAL A 92 3.87 7.55 19.93
N THR A 93 3.49 8.72 19.40
CA THR A 93 3.27 9.92 20.21
C THR A 93 2.11 9.80 21.20
N GLU A 94 1.03 9.11 20.83
CA GLU A 94 -0.07 8.81 21.74
C GLU A 94 0.41 7.84 22.83
N ILE A 95 1.13 6.78 22.44
CA ILE A 95 1.65 5.76 23.37
C ILE A 95 2.60 6.38 24.41
N LEU A 96 3.53 7.24 23.98
CA LEU A 96 4.45 7.93 24.90
C LEU A 96 3.68 8.76 25.94
N CYS A 97 2.72 9.58 25.48
CA CYS A 97 1.91 10.43 26.36
C CYS A 97 1.05 9.59 27.33
N GLU A 98 0.41 8.53 26.86
CA GLU A 98 -0.38 7.59 27.69
C GLU A 98 0.46 6.94 28.80
N LYS A 99 1.76 6.77 28.57
CA LYS A 99 2.72 6.23 29.53
C LYS A 99 3.48 7.29 30.33
N GLY A 100 3.02 8.54 30.27
CA GLY A 100 3.54 9.66 31.05
C GLY A 100 4.89 10.19 30.56
N ILE A 101 5.22 9.98 29.29
CA ILE A 101 6.42 10.52 28.65
C ILE A 101 5.99 11.65 27.73
N GLU A 102 6.36 12.86 28.10
CA GLU A 102 6.00 14.05 27.34
C GLU A 102 6.87 14.17 26.10
N LEU A 103 6.30 14.54 24.94
CA LEU A 103 7.07 14.64 23.69
C LEU A 103 8.23 15.64 23.77
N ARG A 104 8.11 16.69 24.62
CA ARG A 104 9.18 17.65 24.89
C ARG A 104 10.40 17.07 25.60
N ASP A 105 10.26 15.91 26.23
CA ASP A 105 11.35 15.22 26.90
C ASP A 105 12.20 14.40 25.92
N ILE A 106 11.73 14.21 24.69
CA ILE A 106 12.46 13.53 23.61
C ILE A 106 13.37 14.54 22.92
N GLY A 107 14.68 14.38 23.11
CA GLY A 107 15.68 15.29 22.55
C GLY A 107 15.97 15.01 21.07
N SER A 108 15.87 13.75 20.65
CA SER A 108 16.10 13.35 19.26
C SER A 108 15.17 12.21 18.84
N VAL A 109 14.74 12.24 17.58
CA VAL A 109 14.16 11.09 16.89
C VAL A 109 15.16 10.65 15.82
N ILE A 110 15.56 9.39 15.85
CA ILE A 110 16.40 8.77 14.84
C ILE A 110 15.50 7.98 13.93
N TRP A 111 15.47 8.32 12.65
CA TRP A 111 14.93 7.45 11.64
C TRP A 111 16.02 6.45 11.25
N SER A 112 15.77 5.16 11.51
CA SER A 112 16.56 4.08 10.93
C SER A 112 16.60 4.27 9.41
N HIS A 113 15.47 4.65 8.83
CA HIS A 113 15.35 5.14 7.47
C HIS A 113 13.98 5.80 7.24
N TYR A 114 13.74 6.25 6.01
CA TYR A 114 12.62 7.13 5.69
C TYR A 114 11.32 6.44 5.22
N HIS A 115 11.24 5.11 5.29
CA HIS A 115 10.00 4.45 4.91
C HIS A 115 8.88 4.74 5.91
N TRP A 116 7.66 4.71 5.38
CA TRP A 116 6.44 5.21 6.02
C TRP A 116 6.09 4.51 7.33
N ASP A 117 6.54 3.28 7.49
CA ASP A 117 6.37 2.41 8.64
C ASP A 117 7.44 2.59 9.71
N HIS A 118 8.37 3.55 9.54
CA HIS A 118 9.40 3.87 10.53
C HIS A 118 9.34 5.33 10.99
N ILE A 119 8.85 6.23 10.14
CA ILE A 119 8.97 7.67 10.36
C ILE A 119 7.88 8.29 11.25
N GLY A 120 6.74 7.61 11.41
CA GLY A 120 5.56 8.10 12.12
C GLY A 120 5.14 9.51 11.69
N ASN A 121 4.57 10.26 12.63
CA ASN A 121 4.28 11.69 12.47
C ASN A 121 5.23 12.53 13.35
N VAL A 122 6.46 12.74 12.89
CA VAL A 122 7.47 13.49 13.64
C VAL A 122 7.10 14.97 13.86
N ALA A 123 6.21 15.53 13.05
CA ALA A 123 5.76 16.93 13.18
C ALA A 123 5.00 17.19 14.50
N LEU A 124 4.49 16.15 15.16
CA LEU A 124 3.85 16.25 16.48
C LEU A 124 4.84 16.51 17.62
N PHE A 125 6.13 16.20 17.43
CA PHE A 125 7.17 16.52 18.40
C PHE A 125 7.51 18.02 18.33
N PRO A 126 7.82 18.68 19.46
CA PRO A 126 8.28 20.06 19.46
C PRO A 126 9.47 20.25 18.51
N THR A 127 9.60 21.42 17.88
CA THR A 127 10.70 21.71 16.94
C THR A 127 12.09 21.64 17.56
N SER A 128 12.19 21.66 18.90
CA SER A 128 13.42 21.43 19.66
C SER A 128 13.92 19.98 19.62
N THR A 129 13.07 19.01 19.28
CA THR A 129 13.48 17.61 19.09
C THR A 129 14.21 17.50 17.76
N SER A 130 15.49 17.14 17.76
CA SER A 130 16.24 16.96 16.51
C SER A 130 15.75 15.73 15.74
N LEU A 131 15.90 15.74 14.42
CA LEU A 131 15.64 14.59 13.56
C LEU A 131 16.98 14.08 13.00
N VAL A 132 17.36 12.87 13.39
CA VAL A 132 18.60 12.22 12.94
C VAL A 132 18.27 11.26 11.80
N VAL A 133 18.98 11.40 10.69
CA VAL A 133 18.83 10.61 9.45
C VAL A 133 20.18 10.03 9.04
N GLY A 134 20.20 8.95 8.26
CA GLY A 134 21.47 8.33 7.86
C GLY A 134 22.17 8.97 6.64
N PRO A 135 23.38 8.48 6.32
CA PRO A 135 24.24 9.04 5.29
C PRO A 135 23.57 9.17 3.92
N GLY A 136 23.70 10.35 3.32
CA GLY A 136 23.18 10.65 2.01
C GLY A 136 21.75 11.16 1.98
N PHE A 137 21.00 11.10 3.09
CA PHE A 137 19.60 11.56 3.17
C PHE A 137 19.48 13.02 2.73
N LYS A 138 20.27 13.93 3.32
CA LYS A 138 20.18 15.38 3.02
C LYS A 138 20.60 15.72 1.61
N SER A 139 21.46 14.89 1.00
CA SER A 139 21.95 15.07 -0.36
C SER A 139 21.06 14.43 -1.43
N HIS A 140 20.09 13.60 -1.02
CA HIS A 140 19.20 12.92 -1.95
C HIS A 140 18.20 13.91 -2.56
N PRO A 141 18.02 13.92 -3.89
CA PRO A 141 17.24 14.95 -4.58
C PRO A 141 15.76 15.02 -4.19
N HIS A 142 15.22 13.93 -3.65
CA HIS A 142 13.79 13.79 -3.33
C HIS A 142 13.49 13.58 -1.83
N LEU A 143 14.48 13.65 -0.94
CA LEU A 143 14.23 13.50 0.50
C LEU A 143 14.19 14.84 1.24
N MET A 144 14.78 15.89 0.65
CA MET A 144 14.76 17.23 1.20
C MET A 144 14.84 18.26 0.05
N PRO A 145 13.80 19.06 -0.23
CA PRO A 145 12.58 19.25 0.57
C PRO A 145 11.61 18.06 0.48
N GLY A 146 10.67 17.98 1.45
CA GLY A 146 9.65 16.93 1.52
C GLY A 146 8.37 17.27 0.76
N PHE A 147 7.38 16.39 0.78
CA PHE A 147 6.03 16.61 0.22
C PHE A 147 5.24 17.62 1.08
N PRO A 148 4.51 18.60 0.49
CA PRO A 148 4.23 18.77 -0.93
C PRO A 148 5.23 19.66 -1.69
N ASP A 149 6.27 20.17 -1.04
CA ASP A 149 7.27 21.04 -1.69
C ASP A 149 8.04 20.31 -2.80
N ASP A 150 8.26 19.00 -2.64
CA ASP A 150 8.60 18.06 -3.71
C ASP A 150 7.50 16.98 -3.83
N ALA A 151 6.84 16.93 -4.98
CA ALA A 151 5.78 15.97 -5.29
C ALA A 151 6.25 14.51 -5.36
N GLU A 152 7.55 14.29 -5.62
CA GLU A 152 8.17 12.96 -5.70
C GLU A 152 8.77 12.54 -4.36
N SER A 153 8.63 13.35 -3.30
CA SER A 153 9.20 13.03 -2.01
C SER A 153 8.37 12.01 -1.24
N PRO A 154 8.99 10.93 -0.71
CA PRO A 154 8.30 9.95 0.13
C PRO A 154 8.12 10.42 1.57
N VAL A 155 8.69 11.56 1.95
CA VAL A 155 8.66 12.12 3.30
C VAL A 155 7.91 13.45 3.30
N SER A 156 7.23 13.76 4.39
CA SER A 156 6.46 15.02 4.51
C SER A 156 7.38 16.19 4.86
N ALA A 157 7.17 17.36 4.25
CA ALA A 157 7.97 18.57 4.47
C ALA A 157 7.85 19.11 5.89
N ASP A 158 6.70 18.90 6.54
CA ASP A 158 6.44 19.30 7.92
C ASP A 158 7.36 18.58 8.94
N ALA A 159 7.97 17.45 8.56
CA ALA A 159 8.98 16.77 9.36
C ALA A 159 10.19 17.67 9.66
N PHE A 160 10.50 18.60 8.75
CA PHE A 160 11.72 19.42 8.79
C PHE A 160 11.48 20.85 9.28
N VAL A 161 10.23 21.33 9.31
CA VAL A 161 9.92 22.73 9.56
C VAL A 161 10.40 23.18 10.94
N GLY A 162 11.36 24.11 10.97
CA GLY A 162 11.92 24.68 12.20
C GLY A 162 12.72 23.69 13.04
N ARG A 163 13.03 22.50 12.51
CA ARG A 163 13.71 21.41 13.21
C ARG A 163 15.17 21.30 12.76
N ASP A 164 16.05 20.95 13.69
CA ASP A 164 17.41 20.55 13.34
C ASP A 164 17.40 19.13 12.76
N VAL A 165 17.70 19.02 11.47
CA VAL A 165 17.90 17.72 10.79
C VAL A 165 19.39 17.42 10.84
N VAL A 166 19.79 16.28 11.38
CA VAL A 166 21.18 15.89 11.62
C VAL A 166 21.51 14.65 10.79
N GLU A 167 22.60 14.72 10.02
CA GLU A 167 23.16 13.55 9.34
C GLU A 167 24.48 13.23 10.04
N PRO A 168 24.59 12.10 10.77
CA PRO A 168 25.79 11.70 11.50
C PRO A 168 27.03 11.61 10.60
N ASP A 169 28.17 12.05 11.13
CA ASP A 169 29.47 11.88 10.45
C ASP A 169 30.09 10.54 10.81
N PHE A 170 30.45 9.76 9.79
CA PHE A 170 31.11 8.45 9.89
C PHE A 170 32.58 8.51 9.45
N ALA A 171 33.18 9.69 9.39
CA ALA A 171 34.56 9.90 8.91
C ALA A 171 35.66 9.54 9.93
N ASP A 172 35.31 9.29 11.19
CA ASP A 172 36.26 8.92 12.24
C ASP A 172 36.92 7.53 12.03
N GLY A 173 36.37 6.73 11.13
CA GLY A 173 36.87 5.40 10.76
C GLY A 173 36.48 4.30 11.75
N LEU A 174 35.60 4.57 12.72
CA LEU A 174 35.10 3.56 13.63
C LEU A 174 34.30 2.51 12.84
N THR A 175 34.59 1.22 13.11
CA THR A 175 33.83 0.12 12.53
C THR A 175 33.46 -0.91 13.57
N ILE A 176 32.25 -1.47 13.49
CA ILE A 176 31.75 -2.52 14.38
C ILE A 176 31.09 -3.58 13.50
N GLY A 177 31.55 -4.83 13.59
CA GLY A 177 31.03 -5.94 12.77
C GLY A 177 31.08 -5.67 11.26
N GLY A 178 32.06 -4.89 10.81
CA GLY A 178 32.23 -4.53 9.40
C GLY A 178 31.32 -3.40 8.90
N PHE A 179 30.51 -2.77 9.75
CA PHE A 179 29.79 -1.54 9.44
C PHE A 179 30.56 -0.32 9.89
N ARG A 180 30.44 0.81 9.17
CA ARG A 180 30.88 2.10 9.72
C ARG A 180 29.98 2.42 10.89
N ALA A 181 30.55 2.94 11.98
CA ALA A 181 29.80 3.23 13.18
C ALA A 181 30.07 4.66 13.64
N GLN A 182 29.09 5.25 14.31
CA GLN A 182 29.21 6.53 15.01
C GLN A 182 28.73 6.32 16.44
N ASP A 183 29.51 6.78 17.41
CA ASP A 183 29.12 6.79 18.82
C ASP A 183 28.21 8.02 19.09
N PHE A 184 26.94 7.77 19.33
CA PHE A 184 25.91 8.81 19.39
C PHE A 184 26.06 9.73 20.61
N PHE A 185 26.41 9.16 21.77
CA PHE A 185 26.64 9.91 23.00
C PHE A 185 28.13 10.21 23.24
N GLY A 186 29.03 9.55 22.51
CA GLY A 186 30.48 9.74 22.61
C GLY A 186 31.13 9.04 23.81
N ASP A 187 30.38 8.17 24.49
CA ASP A 187 30.78 7.45 25.69
C ASP A 187 30.76 5.92 25.52
N GLY A 188 30.40 5.46 24.34
CA GLY A 188 30.34 4.08 23.94
C GLY A 188 29.11 3.29 24.39
N SER A 189 28.05 4.00 24.82
CA SER A 189 26.80 3.42 25.29
C SER A 189 25.77 3.16 24.16
N PHE A 190 25.81 3.92 23.06
CA PHE A 190 24.91 3.73 21.92
C PHE A 190 25.60 4.11 20.60
N TYR A 191 25.57 3.20 19.63
CA TYR A 191 26.18 3.41 18.31
C TYR A 191 25.12 3.39 17.21
N LEU A 192 25.28 4.26 16.22
CA LEU A 192 24.62 4.16 14.93
C LEU A 192 25.53 3.42 13.96
N LEU A 193 24.98 2.47 13.22
CA LEU A 193 25.68 1.66 12.23
C LEU A 193 25.13 2.00 10.86
N ASP A 194 26.00 2.39 9.92
CA ASP A 194 25.65 2.59 8.52
C ASP A 194 25.47 1.23 7.82
N THR A 195 24.23 0.87 7.51
CA THR A 195 23.81 -0.44 7.01
C THR A 195 23.13 -0.33 5.65
N PRO A 196 23.87 0.02 4.58
CA PRO A 196 23.29 0.37 3.29
C PRO A 196 22.68 -0.82 2.56
N GLY A 197 21.79 -0.52 1.63
CA GLY A 197 21.22 -1.48 0.66
C GLY A 197 19.69 -1.44 0.59
N HIS A 198 19.02 -1.38 1.75
CA HIS A 198 17.56 -1.25 1.81
C HIS A 198 17.08 0.04 1.16
N CYS A 199 17.56 1.18 1.66
CA CYS A 199 17.39 2.46 1.03
C CYS A 199 18.55 3.41 1.41
N VAL A 200 18.53 4.62 0.86
CA VAL A 200 19.54 5.64 1.17
C VAL A 200 19.45 6.02 2.64
N GLY A 201 20.60 6.03 3.32
CA GLY A 201 20.69 6.42 4.72
C GLY A 201 20.12 5.40 5.70
N HIS A 202 19.99 4.12 5.33
CA HIS A 202 19.56 3.10 6.27
C HIS A 202 20.59 2.89 7.40
N LEU A 203 20.11 2.94 8.64
CA LEU A 203 20.87 2.82 9.88
C LEU A 203 20.34 1.66 10.73
N CYS A 204 21.25 0.99 11.44
CA CYS A 204 20.90 0.17 12.59
C CYS A 204 21.42 0.83 13.89
N GLY A 205 20.77 0.57 15.01
CA GLY A 205 21.26 0.96 16.33
C GLY A 205 21.97 -0.20 17.04
N LEU A 206 22.99 0.09 17.83
CA LEU A 206 23.64 -0.87 18.72
C LEU A 206 23.75 -0.28 20.13
N ALA A 207 22.82 -0.67 20.99
CA ALA A 207 22.67 -0.15 22.34
C ALA A 207 23.34 -1.05 23.37
N ARG A 208 24.28 -0.52 24.14
CA ARG A 208 24.92 -1.24 25.24
C ARG A 208 23.99 -1.26 26.44
N THR A 209 23.58 -2.46 26.86
CA THR A 209 22.67 -2.64 28.00
C THR A 209 23.36 -3.02 29.31
N THR A 210 24.55 -3.62 29.21
CA THR A 210 25.48 -3.86 30.32
C THR A 210 26.91 -3.69 29.79
N ALA A 211 27.94 -3.73 30.63
CA ALA A 211 29.34 -3.65 30.17
C ALA A 211 29.66 -4.60 28.98
N ASP A 212 29.02 -5.77 28.96
CA ASP A 212 29.31 -6.85 28.00
C ASP A 212 28.18 -7.16 27.01
N THR A 213 26.96 -6.62 27.19
CA THR A 213 25.79 -7.00 26.38
C THR A 213 25.18 -5.84 25.62
N PHE A 214 24.61 -6.16 24.46
CA PHE A 214 24.01 -5.19 23.56
C PHE A 214 22.67 -5.65 23.02
N VAL A 215 21.83 -4.68 22.63
CA VAL A 215 20.65 -4.88 21.80
C VAL A 215 20.91 -4.21 20.45
N PHE A 216 20.73 -4.96 19.37
CA PHE A 216 20.86 -4.50 17.99
C PHE A 216 19.48 -4.14 17.46
N LEU A 217 19.27 -2.86 17.14
CA LEU A 217 18.02 -2.30 16.61
C LEU A 217 18.12 -2.32 15.08
N GLY A 218 17.48 -3.31 14.46
CA GLY A 218 17.75 -3.69 13.09
C GLY A 218 17.12 -2.81 12.02
N GLY A 219 16.04 -2.09 12.34
CA GLY A 219 15.20 -1.49 11.31
C GLY A 219 14.87 -2.53 10.24
N ASP A 220 15.12 -2.15 8.99
CA ASP A 220 14.86 -2.94 7.79
C ASP A 220 16.12 -3.53 7.16
N ILE A 221 17.15 -3.82 7.97
CA ILE A 221 18.29 -4.59 7.48
C ILE A 221 17.84 -5.92 6.85
N CYS A 222 16.75 -6.51 7.38
CA CYS A 222 15.93 -7.54 6.76
C CYS A 222 14.55 -7.57 7.46
N HIS A 223 13.52 -8.16 6.84
CA HIS A 223 12.14 -8.13 7.37
C HIS A 223 11.67 -9.44 8.00
N PHE A 224 12.45 -10.51 7.88
CA PHE A 224 12.05 -11.83 8.36
C PHE A 224 13.23 -12.60 8.94
N SER A 225 13.06 -13.18 10.13
CA SER A 225 14.11 -13.91 10.85
C SER A 225 14.69 -15.10 10.06
N GLY A 226 13.91 -15.70 9.15
CA GLY A 226 14.39 -16.75 8.23
C GLY A 226 15.46 -16.30 7.23
N VAL A 227 15.75 -14.99 7.14
CA VAL A 227 16.84 -14.42 6.32
C VAL A 227 18.21 -14.58 7.00
N ILE A 228 18.24 -14.71 8.32
CA ILE A 228 19.47 -14.92 9.10
C ILE A 228 19.51 -16.25 9.86
N ARG A 229 18.40 -17.01 9.85
CA ARG A 229 18.24 -18.26 10.61
C ARG A 229 17.66 -19.39 9.73
N PRO A 230 18.11 -20.65 9.93
CA PRO A 230 19.30 -21.03 10.70
C PRO A 230 20.57 -20.57 9.97
N ASN A 231 21.74 -20.77 10.57
CA ASN A 231 23.02 -20.54 9.89
C ASN A 231 24.10 -21.49 10.41
N ALA A 232 25.27 -21.54 9.77
CA ALA A 232 26.32 -22.50 10.13
C ALA A 232 26.82 -22.41 11.58
N ARG A 233 26.71 -21.22 12.22
CA ARG A 233 27.11 -21.02 13.62
C ARG A 233 25.96 -21.25 14.59
N LEU A 234 24.73 -21.09 14.10
CA LEU A 234 23.50 -21.34 14.84
C LEU A 234 22.60 -22.29 14.02
N PRO A 235 22.95 -23.59 13.98
CA PRO A 235 22.18 -24.56 13.24
C PRO A 235 20.82 -24.81 13.89
N LEU A 236 19.84 -25.21 13.08
CA LEU A 236 18.53 -25.61 13.57
C LEU A 236 18.68 -26.84 14.51
N PRO A 237 18.12 -26.80 15.74
CA PRO A 237 18.27 -27.88 16.71
C PRO A 237 17.56 -29.15 16.24
N ASP A 238 17.96 -30.33 16.70
CA ASP A 238 17.32 -31.60 16.28
C ASP A 238 15.81 -31.61 16.55
N THR A 239 15.43 -31.03 17.69
CA THR A 239 14.05 -30.80 18.12
C THR A 239 13.84 -29.31 18.34
N ILE A 240 12.79 -28.74 17.75
CA ILE A 240 12.40 -27.34 18.01
C ILE A 240 11.81 -27.23 19.42
N PRO A 241 12.24 -26.25 20.24
CA PRO A 241 11.71 -26.06 21.58
C PRO A 241 10.19 -25.90 21.58
N SER A 242 9.49 -26.69 22.38
CA SER A 242 8.02 -26.71 22.39
C SER A 242 7.39 -25.39 22.80
N GLU A 243 8.10 -24.59 23.58
CA GLU A 243 7.69 -23.30 24.11
C GLU A 243 7.68 -22.18 23.06
N VAL A 244 8.39 -22.35 21.93
CA VAL A 244 8.39 -21.39 20.83
C VAL A 244 7.38 -21.74 19.74
N LEU A 245 6.83 -22.96 19.76
CA LEU A 245 5.86 -23.41 18.77
C LEU A 245 4.45 -22.98 19.17
N ASP A 246 3.68 -22.53 18.19
CA ASP A 246 2.26 -22.24 18.38
C ASP A 246 1.53 -23.52 18.83
N LYS A 247 0.43 -23.34 19.57
CA LYS A 247 -0.44 -24.44 20.00
C LYS A 247 -1.28 -24.95 18.81
N ASP A 248 -0.61 -25.62 17.88
CA ASP A 248 -1.15 -26.17 16.64
C ASP A 248 -1.02 -27.71 16.66
N PRO A 249 -2.12 -28.48 16.52
CA PRO A 249 -2.08 -29.95 16.49
C PRO A 249 -1.18 -30.55 15.41
N PHE A 250 -0.77 -29.75 14.42
CA PHE A 250 0.20 -30.17 13.41
C PHE A 250 1.59 -30.46 14.00
N PHE A 251 2.01 -29.74 15.04
CA PHE A 251 3.33 -29.92 15.63
C PHE A 251 3.33 -31.09 16.63
N PRO A 252 4.10 -32.16 16.39
CA PRO A 252 4.26 -33.23 17.37
C PRO A 252 5.11 -32.74 18.54
N SER A 253 5.02 -33.44 19.68
CA SER A 253 5.87 -33.17 20.84
C SER A 253 6.63 -34.44 21.22
N PRO A 254 7.97 -34.49 21.06
CA PRO A 254 8.86 -33.45 20.53
C PRO A 254 8.66 -33.16 19.02
N CYS A 255 8.92 -31.92 18.60
CA CYS A 255 8.81 -31.48 17.21
C CYS A 255 10.17 -31.59 16.49
N PRO A 256 10.38 -32.54 15.57
CA PRO A 256 11.66 -32.68 14.89
C PRO A 256 11.85 -31.56 13.86
N CYS A 257 13.07 -31.05 13.74
CA CYS A 257 13.40 -30.01 12.76
C CYS A 257 13.13 -30.40 11.30
N SER A 258 13.08 -31.70 11.00
CA SER A 258 12.74 -32.23 9.68
C SER A 258 11.39 -31.74 9.14
N ILE A 259 10.46 -31.34 10.02
CA ILE A 259 9.20 -30.73 9.60
C ILE A 259 9.42 -29.44 8.81
N PHE A 260 10.45 -28.67 9.18
CA PHE A 260 10.80 -27.40 8.53
C PHE A 260 11.86 -27.60 7.45
N THR A 261 12.91 -28.39 7.73
CA THR A 261 14.04 -28.55 6.78
C THR A 261 13.67 -29.30 5.51
N ASN A 262 12.64 -30.16 5.55
CA ASN A 262 12.12 -30.83 4.35
C ASN A 262 11.44 -29.84 3.37
N SER A 263 11.03 -28.67 3.86
CA SER A 263 10.40 -27.59 3.10
C SER A 263 11.35 -26.41 2.89
N HIS A 264 12.66 -26.63 2.99
CA HIS A 264 13.64 -25.57 2.73
C HIS A 264 13.50 -25.10 1.27
N PRO A 265 13.31 -23.80 1.00
CA PRO A 265 13.03 -23.28 -0.35
C PRO A 265 14.21 -23.42 -1.31
N ILE A 266 15.42 -23.25 -0.78
CA ILE A 266 16.64 -23.26 -1.58
C ILE A 266 17.10 -24.72 -1.74
N ALA A 267 17.27 -25.16 -2.98
CA ALA A 267 17.75 -26.51 -3.27
C ALA A 267 19.28 -26.61 -3.13
N LYS A 268 19.77 -27.80 -2.76
CA LYS A 268 21.22 -28.14 -2.68
C LYS A 268 22.02 -27.37 -1.62
N VAL A 269 21.37 -26.94 -0.54
CA VAL A 269 22.01 -26.42 0.67
C VAL A 269 21.89 -27.43 1.81
N ASP A 270 22.62 -27.21 2.91
CA ASP A 270 22.32 -27.88 4.18
C ASP A 270 21.17 -27.11 4.86
N PRO A 271 19.93 -27.65 4.88
CA PRO A 271 18.76 -26.93 5.35
C PRO A 271 18.75 -26.70 6.86
N ARG A 272 19.71 -27.27 7.60
CA ARG A 272 19.91 -26.99 9.03
C ARG A 272 20.89 -25.85 9.28
N GLN A 273 21.70 -25.49 8.29
CA GLN A 273 22.85 -24.60 8.46
C GLN A 273 22.83 -23.39 7.51
N GLU A 274 21.85 -23.30 6.63
CA GLU A 274 21.69 -22.16 5.72
C GLU A 274 20.37 -21.44 6.00
N PRO A 275 20.32 -20.10 5.90
CA PRO A 275 19.07 -19.36 6.03
C PRO A 275 18.04 -19.81 5.01
N PHE A 276 16.77 -19.75 5.39
CA PHE A 276 15.68 -20.11 4.49
C PHE A 276 15.52 -19.10 3.37
N TYR A 277 15.86 -17.83 3.60
CA TYR A 277 15.60 -16.78 2.63
C TYR A 277 16.78 -15.84 2.45
N GLU A 278 16.74 -15.12 1.34
CA GLU A 278 17.54 -13.93 1.07
C GLU A 278 16.60 -12.71 1.04
N VAL A 279 17.17 -11.50 1.11
CA VAL A 279 16.40 -10.28 0.82
C VAL A 279 15.88 -10.33 -0.62
N SER A 280 14.67 -9.81 -0.85
CA SER A 280 14.08 -9.86 -2.19
C SER A 280 14.88 -9.06 -3.21
N GLY A 281 15.21 -9.71 -4.33
CA GLY A 281 15.73 -9.08 -5.55
C GLY A 281 14.71 -9.04 -6.68
N TYR A 282 13.43 -9.29 -6.40
CA TYR A 282 12.36 -9.18 -7.41
C TYR A 282 12.15 -7.73 -7.83
N GLU A 283 11.63 -7.53 -9.05
CA GLU A 283 11.27 -6.20 -9.53
C GLU A 283 10.19 -5.58 -8.62
N GLY A 284 10.46 -4.38 -8.12
CA GLY A 284 9.57 -3.68 -7.20
C GLY A 284 9.68 -4.14 -5.74
N SER A 285 10.77 -4.80 -5.33
CA SER A 285 11.04 -5.11 -3.92
C SER A 285 11.23 -3.85 -3.05
N ALA A 286 11.17 -4.01 -1.73
CA ALA A 286 11.48 -2.96 -0.76
C ALA A 286 12.93 -2.45 -0.80
N PHE A 287 13.84 -3.24 -1.36
CA PHE A 287 15.29 -2.96 -1.39
C PHE A 287 15.69 -2.17 -2.65
N PHE A 288 16.33 -1.02 -2.46
CA PHE A 288 16.86 -0.18 -3.53
C PHE A 288 18.10 -0.80 -4.19
N ASP A 289 18.96 -1.46 -3.40
CA ASP A 289 20.08 -2.27 -3.87
C ASP A 289 20.07 -3.61 -3.13
N PRO A 290 19.32 -4.61 -3.62
CA PRO A 290 19.21 -5.93 -2.99
C PRO A 290 20.57 -6.62 -2.80
N ALA A 291 21.52 -6.44 -3.73
CA ALA A 291 22.82 -7.06 -3.65
C ALA A 291 23.69 -6.44 -2.54
N LEU A 292 23.59 -5.13 -2.34
CA LEU A 292 24.23 -4.46 -1.22
C LEU A 292 23.52 -4.77 0.11
N ALA A 293 22.19 -4.83 0.13
CA ALA A 293 21.41 -5.20 1.30
C ALA A 293 21.77 -6.61 1.79
N GLN A 294 21.89 -7.59 0.88
CA GLN A 294 22.31 -8.94 1.24
C GLN A 294 23.73 -8.99 1.83
N LYS A 295 24.63 -8.10 1.42
CA LYS A 295 25.96 -7.97 2.05
C LYS A 295 25.85 -7.42 3.47
N SER A 296 24.94 -6.48 3.73
CA SER A 296 24.64 -5.98 5.07
C SER A 296 24.06 -7.09 5.95
N VAL A 297 23.08 -7.85 5.46
CA VAL A 297 22.56 -9.06 6.13
C VAL A 297 23.66 -10.08 6.43
N THR A 298 24.59 -10.30 5.50
CA THR A 298 25.69 -11.25 5.72
C THR A 298 26.56 -10.85 6.91
N LYS A 299 26.82 -9.54 7.10
CA LYS A 299 27.53 -9.03 8.28
C LYS A 299 26.72 -9.18 9.57
N LEU A 300 25.38 -9.07 9.49
CA LEU A 300 24.48 -9.27 10.63
C LEU A 300 24.63 -10.67 11.26
N LEU A 301 25.00 -11.69 10.48
CA LEU A 301 25.26 -13.05 10.98
C LEU A 301 26.37 -13.10 12.05
N ASP A 302 27.33 -12.18 12.03
CA ASP A 302 28.36 -12.09 13.06
C ASP A 302 27.78 -11.63 14.41
N PHE A 303 26.77 -10.75 14.38
CA PHE A 303 26.04 -10.29 15.56
C PHE A 303 25.07 -11.36 16.07
N GLU A 304 24.32 -12.02 15.19
CA GLU A 304 23.41 -13.10 15.55
C GLU A 304 24.14 -14.23 16.28
N ALA A 305 25.34 -14.58 15.83
CA ALA A 305 26.18 -15.61 16.43
C ALA A 305 26.79 -15.22 17.80
N SER A 306 26.70 -13.96 18.22
CA SER A 306 27.28 -13.50 19.49
C SER A 306 26.32 -13.73 20.66
N ASP A 307 26.75 -14.45 21.71
CA ASP A 307 25.95 -14.61 22.94
C ASP A 307 25.71 -13.30 23.71
N ASN A 308 26.36 -12.21 23.28
CA ASN A 308 26.31 -10.90 23.91
C ASN A 308 25.47 -9.88 23.14
N VAL A 309 24.81 -10.27 22.05
CA VAL A 309 23.97 -9.37 21.26
C VAL A 309 22.58 -9.98 21.07
N LEU A 310 21.54 -9.27 21.49
CA LEU A 310 20.15 -9.56 21.12
C LEU A 310 19.80 -8.82 19.83
N ILE A 311 19.33 -9.53 18.80
CA ILE A 311 18.87 -8.93 17.55
C ILE A 311 17.38 -8.63 17.65
N CYS A 312 17.00 -7.38 17.41
CA CYS A 312 15.62 -6.93 17.30
C CYS A 312 15.40 -6.31 15.90
N ILE A 313 14.83 -7.09 14.98
CA ILE A 313 14.40 -6.61 13.66
C ILE A 313 13.01 -5.97 13.81
N ALA A 314 12.76 -4.82 13.19
CA ALA A 314 11.53 -4.06 13.39
C ALA A 314 10.26 -4.92 13.18
N HIS A 315 10.28 -5.75 12.13
CA HIS A 315 9.13 -6.55 11.72
C HIS A 315 9.10 -8.00 12.25
N ASP A 316 9.97 -8.37 13.21
CA ASP A 316 9.91 -9.70 13.81
C ASP A 316 8.76 -9.79 14.82
N THR A 317 7.69 -10.46 14.42
CA THR A 317 6.45 -10.61 15.20
C THR A 317 6.67 -11.28 16.55
N ASP A 318 7.72 -12.10 16.69
CA ASP A 318 8.02 -12.77 17.95
C ASP A 318 8.53 -11.80 19.02
N LEU A 319 9.02 -10.61 18.66
CA LEU A 319 9.43 -9.59 19.63
C LEU A 319 8.26 -9.20 20.54
N LEU A 320 7.09 -8.92 19.96
CA LEU A 320 5.88 -8.56 20.71
C LEU A 320 5.30 -9.75 21.51
N LEU A 321 5.59 -10.99 21.11
CA LEU A 321 5.14 -12.18 21.83
C LEU A 321 5.98 -12.49 23.08
N HIS A 322 7.24 -12.06 23.11
CA HIS A 322 8.21 -12.55 24.08
C HIS A 322 8.96 -11.48 24.88
N LEU A 323 9.06 -10.26 24.36
CA LEU A 323 9.73 -9.14 25.02
C LEU A 323 8.71 -8.21 25.69
N PRO A 324 9.08 -7.59 26.82
CA PRO A 324 8.21 -6.63 27.45
C PRO A 324 8.18 -5.32 26.66
N THR A 325 7.01 -4.68 26.62
CA THR A 325 6.81 -3.39 25.94
C THR A 325 6.61 -2.27 26.96
N LEU A 326 6.93 -1.05 26.54
CA LEU A 326 6.55 0.19 27.23
C LEU A 326 5.03 0.34 27.31
N ASN A 327 4.30 -0.18 26.32
CA ASN A 327 2.84 -0.21 26.27
C ASN A 327 2.26 -0.98 27.46
N ASP A 328 2.86 -2.11 27.83
CA ASP A 328 2.40 -2.91 28.98
C ASP A 328 2.78 -2.27 30.31
N SER A 329 4.03 -1.83 30.44
CA SER A 329 4.54 -1.23 31.67
C SER A 329 5.63 -0.18 31.39
N PRO A 330 5.47 1.08 31.85
CA PRO A 330 6.48 2.12 31.66
C PRO A 330 7.86 1.79 32.27
N SER A 331 7.91 0.89 33.26
CA SER A 331 9.15 0.46 33.91
C SER A 331 9.86 -0.69 33.20
N SER A 332 9.23 -1.33 32.21
CA SER A 332 9.85 -2.40 31.45
C SER A 332 10.99 -1.89 30.57
N ASP A 333 12.07 -2.66 30.48
CA ASP A 333 13.18 -2.44 29.56
C ASP A 333 13.78 -3.77 29.10
N LEU A 334 14.71 -3.66 28.14
CA LEU A 334 15.40 -4.78 27.54
C LEU A 334 16.74 -5.10 28.21
N ASN A 335 17.17 -4.35 29.24
CA ASN A 335 18.58 -4.37 29.64
C ASN A 335 19.04 -5.73 30.22
N SER A 336 18.12 -6.44 30.86
CA SER A 336 18.36 -7.75 31.46
C SER A 336 18.07 -8.93 30.51
N TRP A 337 17.98 -8.69 29.19
CA TRP A 337 17.55 -9.70 28.21
C TRP A 337 18.32 -11.02 28.29
N LYS A 338 19.62 -10.96 28.57
CA LYS A 338 20.50 -12.13 28.62
C LYS A 338 20.22 -12.99 29.84
N GLU A 339 20.10 -12.37 31.02
CA GLU A 339 19.72 -13.07 32.25
C GLU A 339 18.32 -13.69 32.13
N LYS A 340 17.39 -13.01 31.46
CA LYS A 340 16.03 -13.49 31.23
C LYS A 340 15.92 -14.57 30.15
N GLY A 341 16.99 -14.86 29.42
CA GLY A 341 17.03 -15.86 28.35
C GLY A 341 16.10 -15.50 27.17
N TRP A 342 15.88 -14.21 26.91
CA TRP A 342 14.96 -13.78 25.85
C TRP A 342 15.51 -14.04 24.46
N LYS A 343 16.84 -13.95 24.28
CA LYS A 343 17.47 -14.30 23.00
C LYS A 343 17.11 -15.72 22.59
N GLU A 344 17.19 -16.68 23.51
CA GLU A 344 16.90 -18.09 23.26
C GLU A 344 15.46 -18.34 22.84
N ARG A 345 14.50 -17.58 23.41
CA ARG A 345 13.07 -17.66 23.06
C ARG A 345 12.78 -17.15 21.65
N LEU A 346 13.47 -16.08 21.22
CA LEU A 346 13.26 -15.44 19.91
C LEU A 346 13.92 -16.19 18.75
N ARG A 347 14.84 -17.13 19.02
CA ARG A 347 15.64 -17.79 17.97
C ARG A 347 14.78 -18.53 16.94
N TRP A 348 13.69 -19.17 17.36
CA TRP A 348 13.04 -20.20 16.55
C TRP A 348 11.54 -20.04 16.36
N GLY A 349 10.87 -19.03 16.95
CA GLY A 349 9.42 -18.89 16.80
C GLY A 349 8.98 -18.48 15.38
N TRP A 350 9.87 -17.85 14.59
CA TRP A 350 9.63 -17.53 13.18
C TRP A 350 9.24 -18.75 12.32
N VAL A 351 9.61 -19.97 12.74
CA VAL A 351 9.21 -21.20 12.01
C VAL A 351 7.70 -21.42 12.02
N ASN A 352 6.95 -20.76 12.92
CA ASN A 352 5.50 -20.81 12.93
C ASN A 352 4.86 -20.07 11.75
N GLU A 353 5.57 -19.13 11.11
CA GLU A 353 5.12 -18.48 9.88
C GLU A 353 5.26 -19.41 8.65
N LEU A 354 6.10 -20.45 8.73
CA LEU A 354 6.33 -21.35 7.61
C LEU A 354 5.10 -22.21 7.24
N PRO A 355 4.93 -22.52 5.95
CA PRO A 355 3.80 -23.29 5.45
C PRO A 355 3.84 -24.73 5.97
N ARG A 356 2.67 -25.30 6.22
CA ARG A 356 2.52 -26.65 6.79
C ARG A 356 1.25 -27.35 6.32
N ALA A 357 1.31 -28.65 6.06
CA ALA A 357 0.15 -29.47 5.68
C ALA A 357 -0.72 -28.89 4.54
N GLY A 358 -0.11 -28.23 3.56
CA GLY A 358 -0.84 -27.63 2.43
C GLY A 358 -1.62 -26.36 2.76
N ARG A 359 -1.35 -25.72 3.91
CA ARG A 359 -1.89 -24.41 4.31
C ARG A 359 -0.77 -23.44 4.70
N PRO A 360 -1.05 -22.12 4.72
CA PRO A 360 -0.15 -21.15 5.29
C PRO A 360 0.16 -21.38 6.76
N GLY A 361 1.21 -20.72 7.24
CA GLY A 361 1.68 -20.81 8.62
C GLY A 361 0.71 -20.17 9.62
N ARG A 362 1.11 -19.04 10.24
CA ARG A 362 0.18 -18.27 11.07
C ARG A 362 -0.90 -17.65 10.17
N LYS A 363 -2.07 -17.40 10.76
CA LYS A 363 -3.14 -16.65 10.08
C LYS A 363 -2.71 -15.18 9.93
N PRO A 364 -3.28 -14.44 8.97
CA PRO A 364 -3.10 -13.00 8.89
C PRO A 364 -3.37 -12.33 10.24
N LEU A 365 -2.46 -11.46 10.69
CA LEU A 365 -2.63 -10.67 11.92
C LEU A 365 -3.76 -9.64 11.79
N VAL A 366 -3.95 -9.15 10.57
CA VAL A 366 -4.97 -8.17 10.21
C VAL A 366 -5.56 -8.54 8.84
N GLU A 367 -6.86 -8.28 8.70
CA GLU A 367 -7.57 -8.31 7.42
C GLU A 367 -8.12 -6.93 7.10
N GLY A 368 -7.95 -6.50 5.84
CA GLY A 368 -8.38 -5.22 5.31
C GLY A 368 -7.55 -4.02 5.77
N TYR A 369 -7.96 -2.85 5.32
CA TYR A 369 -7.36 -1.56 5.68
C TYR A 369 -8.25 -0.86 6.70
N TRP A 370 -7.73 -0.64 7.90
CA TRP A 370 -8.48 -0.04 9.00
C TRP A 370 -8.32 1.49 8.99
N ARG A 371 -9.44 2.22 9.02
CA ARG A 371 -9.49 3.68 9.13
C ARG A 371 -10.53 4.06 10.21
N ASP A 372 -10.11 4.83 11.22
CA ASP A 372 -10.89 5.33 12.38
C ASP A 372 -11.51 4.32 13.37
N GLU A 373 -11.65 4.77 14.63
CA GLU A 373 -12.17 4.01 15.78
C GLU A 373 -13.67 3.64 15.69
N THR A 374 -14.41 4.18 14.72
CA THR A 374 -15.89 4.00 14.61
C THR A 374 -16.31 2.78 13.78
N THR A 375 -15.38 2.14 13.07
CA THR A 375 -15.65 0.88 12.38
C THR A 375 -14.69 -0.21 12.86
N ASN A 376 -15.08 -0.92 13.92
CA ASN A 376 -14.53 -2.23 14.31
C ASN A 376 -14.87 -3.33 13.28
N GLN A 377 -14.78 -3.04 11.98
CA GLN A 377 -14.96 -3.99 10.91
C GLN A 377 -13.98 -3.71 9.77
N PRO A 378 -13.41 -4.75 9.12
CA PRO A 378 -12.66 -4.58 7.88
C PRO A 378 -13.56 -3.87 6.88
N GLN A 379 -13.20 -2.64 6.49
CA GLN A 379 -13.82 -2.01 5.34
C GLN A 379 -13.32 -2.80 4.13
N GLY A 380 -14.23 -3.56 3.52
CA GLY A 380 -13.96 -4.33 2.32
C GLY A 380 -13.22 -3.47 1.32
N GLU A 381 -12.08 -3.97 0.87
CA GLU A 381 -11.24 -3.39 -0.15
C GLU A 381 -12.07 -2.82 -1.30
N LEU A 382 -11.97 -1.51 -1.52
CA LEU A 382 -12.18 -0.95 -2.84
C LEU A 382 -10.91 -1.26 -3.66
N ILE A 383 -10.64 -2.54 -3.93
CA ILE A 383 -9.61 -2.92 -4.91
C ILE A 383 -10.10 -2.42 -6.27
N VAL A 384 -9.37 -1.46 -6.83
CA VAL A 384 -9.35 -1.23 -8.27
C VAL A 384 -8.58 -2.40 -8.88
N HIS A 385 -9.30 -3.46 -9.28
CA HIS A 385 -8.70 -4.57 -10.02
C HIS A 385 -8.26 -4.09 -11.41
N PHE A 386 -6.99 -3.70 -11.54
CA PHE A 386 -6.32 -3.67 -12.84
C PHE A 386 -5.92 -5.10 -13.25
N ALA A 387 -6.75 -5.67 -14.12
CA ALA A 387 -6.45 -6.70 -15.12
C ALA A 387 -5.85 -8.06 -14.67
N LYS A 388 -6.69 -9.09 -14.63
CA LYS A 388 -6.40 -10.43 -15.18
C LYS A 388 -7.69 -11.11 -15.65
N ILE A 389 -8.11 -10.89 -16.90
CA ILE A 389 -8.57 -11.93 -17.85
C ILE A 389 -8.40 -11.38 -19.28
N ASN A 390 -7.59 -12.04 -20.08
CA ASN A 390 -7.71 -12.09 -21.54
C ASN A 390 -7.38 -13.55 -21.90
N PRO A 391 -8.17 -14.30 -22.71
CA PRO A 391 -8.47 -13.91 -24.09
C PRO A 391 -9.87 -14.29 -24.63
N PHE A 392 -10.23 -13.66 -25.74
CA PHE A 392 -11.35 -13.94 -26.66
C PHE A 392 -12.73 -13.31 -26.38
N LEU A 393 -13.08 -12.41 -27.32
CA LEU A 393 -14.39 -11.96 -27.79
C LEU A 393 -14.74 -10.49 -27.48
N THR A 394 -14.34 -9.64 -28.42
CA THR A 394 -15.14 -8.59 -29.10
C THR A 394 -16.36 -7.98 -28.40
N SER A 395 -16.37 -6.64 -28.41
CA SER A 395 -17.49 -5.68 -28.32
C SER A 395 -17.74 -4.97 -26.98
N SER A 396 -17.35 -3.69 -26.99
CA SER A 396 -18.00 -2.54 -26.33
C SER A 396 -18.98 -2.80 -25.18
N SER A 397 -18.55 -2.57 -23.94
CA SER A 397 -19.30 -1.83 -22.90
C SER A 397 -18.50 -1.78 -21.58
N VAL A 398 -18.34 -0.57 -21.04
CA VAL A 398 -17.78 -0.30 -19.71
C VAL A 398 -18.97 -0.15 -18.74
N PRO A 399 -18.99 -0.80 -17.57
CA PRO A 399 -20.02 -0.54 -16.56
C PRO A 399 -19.59 0.59 -15.60
N SER A 400 -20.35 1.68 -15.60
CA SER A 400 -20.33 2.73 -14.58
C SER A 400 -21.57 2.60 -13.70
N ARG A 401 -21.46 2.05 -12.48
CA ARG A 401 -22.49 2.16 -11.42
C ARG A 401 -21.89 1.82 -10.05
N LEU A 402 -21.81 2.82 -9.17
CA LEU A 402 -21.70 2.65 -7.71
C LEU A 402 -23.11 2.34 -7.17
N SER A 403 -23.29 1.21 -6.49
CA SER A 403 -24.48 0.93 -5.69
C SER A 403 -24.12 0.92 -4.21
N LEU A 404 -24.51 1.95 -3.47
CA LEU A 404 -24.46 1.98 -2.00
C LEU A 404 -25.78 1.40 -1.46
N THR A 405 -25.73 0.22 -0.85
CA THR A 405 -26.85 -0.33 -0.06
C THR A 405 -26.57 -0.09 1.42
N TYR A 406 -27.35 0.77 2.07
CA TYR A 406 -27.29 1.01 3.51
C TYR A 406 -28.49 0.35 4.20
N ARG A 407 -28.25 -0.53 5.18
CA ARG A 407 -29.29 -1.11 6.05
C ARG A 407 -29.17 -0.51 7.45
N SER A 408 -30.13 0.33 7.85
CA SER A 408 -30.38 0.59 9.28
C SER A 408 -31.89 0.66 9.56
N ASN A 409 -32.34 -0.18 10.49
CA ASN A 409 -33.72 -0.30 10.94
C ASN A 409 -34.10 0.84 11.90
N SER A 410 -34.61 1.95 11.37
CA SER A 410 -35.50 2.89 12.08
C SER A 410 -35.88 4.06 11.16
N PHE A 411 -36.75 3.78 10.19
CA PHE A 411 -37.35 4.78 9.31
C PHE A 411 -38.60 5.34 9.98
N HIS A 412 -38.68 6.66 10.18
CA HIS A 412 -39.86 7.52 9.98
C HIS A 412 -39.39 8.98 10.14
N TYR A 413 -39.65 9.82 9.13
CA TYR A 413 -39.33 11.25 9.00
C TYR A 413 -37.89 11.65 8.57
N THR A 414 -37.48 11.30 7.35
CA THR A 414 -36.24 11.84 6.70
C THR A 414 -36.38 12.14 5.20
N CYS A 415 -37.58 12.08 4.60
CA CYS A 415 -37.72 12.14 3.14
C CYS A 415 -37.42 13.52 2.53
N GLN A 416 -37.71 14.63 3.22
CA GLN A 416 -37.39 15.98 2.70
C GLN A 416 -35.88 16.29 2.75
N SER A 417 -35.16 15.83 3.77
CA SER A 417 -33.72 16.07 3.92
C SER A 417 -32.87 15.24 2.95
N PHE A 418 -33.35 14.04 2.56
CA PHE A 418 -32.66 13.15 1.64
C PHE A 418 -32.68 13.65 0.18
N ILE A 419 -33.82 14.22 -0.25
CA ILE A 419 -34.00 14.77 -1.60
C ILE A 419 -33.22 16.08 -1.74
N PHE A 420 -33.22 16.93 -0.71
CA PHE A 420 -32.44 18.16 -0.68
C PHE A 420 -30.92 17.88 -0.71
N GLY A 421 -30.44 16.88 0.03
CA GLY A 421 -29.03 16.50 0.05
C GLY A 421 -28.52 15.98 -1.30
N PHE A 422 -29.29 15.11 -1.98
CA PHE A 422 -28.91 14.60 -3.30
C PHE A 422 -29.04 15.66 -4.41
N ALA A 423 -30.04 16.54 -4.34
CA ALA A 423 -30.19 17.65 -5.29
C ALA A 423 -28.98 18.62 -5.21
N CYS A 424 -28.51 18.95 -4.00
CA CYS A 424 -27.32 19.81 -3.82
C CYS A 424 -26.03 19.14 -4.35
N ILE A 425 -25.84 17.84 -4.10
CA ILE A 425 -24.68 17.07 -4.61
C ILE A 425 -24.69 17.03 -6.15
N ARG A 426 -25.87 16.86 -6.77
CA ARG A 426 -26.01 16.76 -8.22
C ARG A 426 -25.81 18.09 -8.95
N ILE A 427 -26.35 19.20 -8.42
CA ILE A 427 -26.17 20.53 -9.03
C ILE A 427 -24.69 20.93 -9.00
N TYR A 428 -23.97 20.61 -7.92
CA TYR A 428 -22.56 20.95 -7.78
C TYR A 428 -21.63 20.13 -8.70
N LEU A 429 -21.95 18.85 -8.92
CA LEU A 429 -21.20 17.98 -9.85
C LEU A 429 -21.44 18.35 -11.32
N ASN A 430 -22.63 18.85 -11.69
CA ASN A 430 -22.96 19.27 -13.06
C ASN A 430 -22.41 20.66 -13.46
N ILE A 431 -22.12 21.56 -12.50
CA ILE A 431 -21.52 22.87 -12.82
C ILE A 431 -20.04 22.73 -13.23
N THR A 432 -19.37 21.63 -12.86
CA THR A 432 -17.94 21.40 -13.17
C THR A 432 -17.71 20.34 -14.26
N THR A 433 -18.74 19.63 -14.72
CA THR A 433 -18.61 18.61 -15.76
C THR A 433 -19.19 19.07 -17.09
N THR A 434 -18.35 19.70 -17.92
CA THR A 434 -18.48 19.53 -19.38
C THR A 434 -17.88 18.17 -19.76
N MET A 435 -18.50 17.08 -19.29
CA MET A 435 -18.13 15.74 -19.74
C MET A 435 -18.59 15.52 -21.18
N SER A 436 -17.64 15.13 -22.03
CA SER A 436 -17.84 14.78 -23.42
C SER A 436 -18.88 13.65 -23.58
N SER A 437 -19.83 13.91 -24.48
CA SER A 437 -21.06 13.19 -24.85
C SER A 437 -20.98 11.67 -25.11
N ARG A 438 -20.92 10.81 -24.09
CA ARG A 438 -21.18 9.35 -24.28
C ARG A 438 -22.13 8.68 -23.29
N SER A 439 -22.84 9.42 -22.42
CA SER A 439 -23.70 8.83 -21.38
C SER A 439 -25.14 9.38 -21.28
N ALA A 440 -25.68 10.03 -22.32
CA ALA A 440 -27.10 10.40 -22.35
C ALA A 440 -27.94 9.23 -22.90
N LEU A 441 -29.05 8.87 -22.22
CA LEU A 441 -30.02 7.92 -22.78
C LEU A 441 -30.56 8.46 -24.12
N PRO A 442 -30.85 7.59 -25.11
CA PRO A 442 -31.36 8.05 -26.40
C PRO A 442 -32.65 8.88 -26.24
N PRO A 443 -32.82 10.00 -26.98
CA PRO A 443 -33.97 10.91 -26.82
C PRO A 443 -35.35 10.25 -26.91
N PHE A 444 -35.48 9.19 -27.72
CA PHE A 444 -36.75 8.48 -27.90
C PHE A 444 -37.25 7.79 -26.62
N ILE A 445 -36.37 7.49 -25.66
CA ILE A 445 -36.78 6.89 -24.37
C ILE A 445 -37.54 7.92 -23.54
N HIS A 446 -37.15 9.19 -23.56
CA HIS A 446 -37.89 10.26 -22.91
C HIS A 446 -39.30 10.45 -23.53
N ASP A 447 -39.43 10.29 -24.85
CA ASP A 447 -40.72 10.39 -25.55
C ASP A 447 -41.68 9.26 -25.16
N LEU A 448 -41.18 8.06 -24.84
CA LEU A 448 -41.99 6.95 -24.33
C LEU A 448 -42.60 7.28 -22.95
N MET A 449 -41.87 8.01 -22.10
CA MET A 449 -42.40 8.44 -20.80
C MET A 449 -43.55 9.44 -20.97
N SER A 450 -43.38 10.43 -21.84
CA SER A 450 -44.39 11.49 -22.05
C SER A 450 -45.62 11.02 -22.82
N SER A 451 -45.46 10.02 -23.70
CA SER A 451 -46.55 9.50 -24.54
C SER A 451 -47.29 8.31 -23.94
N GLU A 452 -46.68 7.62 -22.97
CA GLU A 452 -47.20 6.41 -22.29
C GLU A 452 -47.54 5.23 -23.22
N GLN A 453 -47.18 5.35 -24.51
CA GLN A 453 -47.49 4.34 -25.53
C GLN A 453 -46.70 3.07 -25.28
N TYR A 454 -47.37 1.93 -25.35
CA TYR A 454 -46.80 0.60 -25.10
C TYR A 454 -46.39 0.34 -23.64
N SER A 455 -46.87 1.16 -22.70
CA SER A 455 -46.72 0.88 -21.27
C SER A 455 -47.38 -0.45 -20.89
N ASP A 456 -46.69 -1.23 -20.07
CA ASP A 456 -47.07 -2.59 -19.65
C ASP A 456 -47.03 -2.75 -18.12
N LEU A 457 -46.86 -1.64 -17.40
CA LEU A 457 -46.83 -1.56 -15.94
C LEU A 457 -47.36 -0.22 -15.44
N LYS A 458 -48.14 -0.24 -14.36
CA LYS A 458 -48.63 0.92 -13.63
C LYS A 458 -47.97 0.99 -12.27
N ILE A 459 -47.43 2.14 -11.91
CA ILE A 459 -46.95 2.43 -10.54
C ILE A 459 -47.97 3.36 -9.90
N GLN A 460 -48.59 2.92 -8.79
CA GLN A 460 -49.53 3.72 -8.03
C GLN A 460 -48.89 4.20 -6.73
N CYS A 461 -49.02 5.50 -6.46
CA CYS A 461 -48.52 6.14 -5.25
C CYS A 461 -49.45 7.30 -4.85
N GLY A 462 -49.93 7.32 -3.60
CA GLY A 462 -50.67 8.47 -3.06
C GLY A 462 -51.95 8.86 -3.82
N GLY A 463 -52.54 7.95 -4.61
CA GLY A 463 -53.71 8.20 -5.46
C GLY A 463 -53.39 8.64 -6.89
N GLU A 464 -52.11 8.84 -7.24
CA GLU A 464 -51.66 9.02 -8.62
C GLU A 464 -51.22 7.70 -9.25
N GLU A 465 -51.44 7.57 -10.56
CA GLU A 465 -51.08 6.42 -11.37
C GLU A 465 -50.09 6.86 -12.46
N HIS A 466 -48.96 6.16 -12.55
CA HIS A 466 -47.93 6.40 -13.56
C HIS A 466 -47.78 5.19 -14.47
N HIS A 467 -47.98 5.39 -15.77
CA HIS A 467 -47.81 4.37 -16.80
C HIS A 467 -46.34 4.25 -17.18
N VAL A 468 -45.76 3.06 -17.02
CA VAL A 468 -44.33 2.80 -17.24
C VAL A 468 -44.09 1.49 -18.00
N HIS A 469 -42.85 1.32 -18.48
CA HIS A 469 -42.43 0.19 -19.28
C HIS A 469 -41.50 -0.70 -18.43
N ARG A 470 -41.86 -1.97 -18.21
CA ARG A 470 -41.07 -2.96 -17.48
C ARG A 470 -39.66 -3.08 -18.06
N ALA A 471 -39.56 -3.05 -19.39
CA ALA A 471 -38.28 -3.10 -20.13
C ALA A 471 -37.34 -1.94 -19.78
N ILE A 472 -37.85 -0.81 -19.29
CA ILE A 472 -37.06 0.36 -18.91
C ILE A 472 -36.80 0.36 -17.40
N VAL A 473 -37.82 0.11 -16.58
CA VAL A 473 -37.72 0.27 -15.11
C VAL A 473 -37.16 -0.95 -14.39
N CYS A 474 -37.43 -2.18 -14.84
CA CYS A 474 -37.00 -3.41 -14.14
C CYS A 474 -35.49 -3.68 -14.25
N PRO A 475 -34.80 -3.47 -15.39
CA PRO A 475 -33.34 -3.62 -15.46
C PRO A 475 -32.59 -2.63 -14.56
N GLN A 476 -33.26 -1.53 -14.18
CA GLN A 476 -32.68 -0.43 -13.45
C GLN A 476 -33.07 -0.38 -11.97
N SER A 477 -34.07 -1.17 -11.55
CA SER A 477 -34.52 -1.27 -10.16
C SER A 477 -34.81 -2.71 -9.79
N GLU A 478 -33.95 -3.29 -8.94
CA GLU A 478 -34.10 -4.65 -8.45
C GLU A 478 -35.41 -4.84 -7.64
N ILE A 479 -35.86 -3.79 -6.95
CA ILE A 479 -37.12 -3.78 -6.21
C ILE A 479 -38.30 -3.90 -7.17
N LEU A 480 -38.34 -3.08 -8.23
CA LEU A 480 -39.39 -3.14 -9.25
C LEU A 480 -39.33 -4.46 -10.03
N SER A 481 -38.12 -4.94 -10.36
CA SER A 481 -37.89 -6.25 -10.98
C SER A 481 -38.49 -7.36 -10.12
N ASN A 482 -38.18 -7.41 -8.83
CA ASN A 482 -38.69 -8.43 -7.91
C ASN A 482 -40.20 -8.34 -7.70
N LYS A 483 -40.78 -7.13 -7.64
CA LYS A 483 -42.24 -6.96 -7.59
C LYS A 483 -42.91 -7.42 -8.89
N CYS A 484 -42.25 -7.30 -10.04
CA CYS A 484 -42.77 -7.73 -11.33
C CYS A 484 -42.55 -9.22 -11.64
N LYS A 485 -41.65 -9.92 -10.93
CA LYS A 485 -41.36 -11.37 -11.13
C LYS A 485 -42.56 -12.28 -10.90
N TYR A 486 -43.52 -11.84 -10.10
CA TYR A 486 -44.71 -12.64 -9.73
C TYR A 486 -45.98 -12.16 -10.44
N LEU A 487 -45.88 -11.19 -11.35
CA LEU A 487 -46.98 -10.71 -12.18
C LEU A 487 -46.99 -11.52 -13.49
N SER A 488 -48.15 -12.03 -13.91
CA SER A 488 -48.25 -12.87 -15.12
C SER A 488 -47.73 -12.12 -16.35
N GLU A 489 -46.98 -12.81 -17.21
CA GLU A 489 -46.38 -12.22 -18.42
C GLU A 489 -47.43 -11.59 -19.36
N ASP A 490 -48.68 -12.06 -19.31
CA ASP A 490 -49.80 -11.60 -20.16
C ASP A 490 -50.77 -10.62 -19.48
N ALA A 491 -50.39 -9.97 -18.36
CA ALA A 491 -51.23 -8.97 -17.71
C ALA A 491 -50.93 -7.54 -18.23
N PRO A 492 -51.75 -6.98 -19.15
CA PRO A 492 -51.54 -5.62 -19.66
C PRO A 492 -51.77 -4.51 -18.61
N ASP A 493 -52.26 -4.88 -17.41
CA ASP A 493 -52.60 -3.98 -16.31
C ASP A 493 -51.89 -4.36 -15.00
N ALA A 494 -50.62 -4.74 -15.08
CA ALA A 494 -49.80 -4.97 -13.89
C ALA A 494 -49.70 -3.68 -13.04
N VAL A 495 -50.16 -3.71 -11.78
CA VAL A 495 -50.09 -2.54 -10.87
C VAL A 495 -49.13 -2.82 -9.71
N VAL A 496 -48.17 -1.92 -9.51
CA VAL A 496 -47.26 -1.91 -8.36
C VAL A 496 -47.63 -0.75 -7.44
N GLN A 497 -48.06 -1.09 -6.22
CA GLN A 497 -48.26 -0.11 -5.16
C GLN A 497 -46.93 0.29 -4.52
N VAL A 498 -46.72 1.60 -4.39
CA VAL A 498 -45.61 2.21 -3.67
C VAL A 498 -46.18 2.91 -2.45
N GLU A 499 -45.91 2.32 -1.29
CA GLU A 499 -46.32 2.83 0.02
C GLU A 499 -45.11 3.42 0.76
N GLY A 500 -45.34 4.43 1.61
CA GLY A 500 -44.29 5.04 2.43
C GLY A 500 -43.46 6.14 1.76
N HIS A 501 -43.81 6.56 0.54
CA HIS A 501 -43.16 7.64 -0.20
C HIS A 501 -44.19 8.67 -0.67
N ASP A 502 -43.79 9.94 -0.81
CA ASP A 502 -44.65 10.97 -1.42
C ASP A 502 -44.62 10.89 -2.96
N VAL A 503 -45.68 11.40 -3.57
CA VAL A 503 -45.92 11.37 -5.02
C VAL A 503 -44.78 12.05 -5.81
N ALA A 504 -44.24 13.16 -5.32
CA ALA A 504 -43.19 13.89 -6.02
C ALA A 504 -41.88 13.09 -6.07
N THR A 505 -41.53 12.39 -4.98
CA THR A 505 -40.39 11.47 -4.92
C THR A 505 -40.52 10.34 -5.94
N VAL A 506 -41.71 9.74 -6.04
CA VAL A 506 -41.96 8.67 -7.01
C VAL A 506 -41.88 9.21 -8.44
N ARG A 507 -42.36 10.43 -8.70
CA ARG A 507 -42.23 11.08 -10.01
C ARG A 507 -40.76 11.31 -10.39
N PHE A 508 -39.93 11.84 -9.49
CA PHE A 508 -38.50 12.03 -9.77
C PHE A 508 -37.75 10.72 -10.01
N MET A 509 -38.11 9.67 -9.27
CA MET A 509 -37.57 8.34 -9.52
C MET A 509 -37.92 7.86 -10.93
N ILE A 510 -39.16 8.04 -11.39
CA ILE A 510 -39.57 7.64 -12.73
C ILE A 510 -38.86 8.49 -13.79
N ASP A 511 -38.81 9.83 -13.63
CA ASP A 511 -38.08 10.73 -14.54
C ASP A 511 -36.62 10.28 -14.72
N PHE A 512 -35.96 9.93 -13.61
CA PHE A 512 -34.58 9.44 -13.60
C PHE A 512 -34.42 8.13 -14.37
N LEU A 513 -35.36 7.19 -14.23
CA LEU A 513 -35.28 5.89 -14.90
C LEU A 513 -35.41 6.01 -16.43
N TYR A 514 -36.08 7.04 -16.94
CA TYR A 514 -36.27 7.26 -18.39
C TYR A 514 -35.24 8.18 -19.01
N SER A 515 -34.74 9.17 -18.28
CA SER A 515 -33.89 10.21 -18.85
C SER A 515 -32.46 10.18 -18.32
N GLY A 516 -32.18 9.44 -17.23
CA GLY A 516 -30.92 9.56 -16.48
C GLY A 516 -30.82 10.91 -15.74
N ASP A 517 -31.86 11.74 -15.81
CA ASP A 517 -31.98 13.05 -15.21
C ASP A 517 -33.34 13.23 -14.54
N TYR A 518 -33.49 14.26 -13.72
CA TYR A 518 -34.80 14.66 -13.21
C TYR A 518 -34.79 16.17 -13.00
N ALA A 519 -35.89 16.84 -13.36
CA ALA A 519 -35.97 18.29 -13.24
C ALA A 519 -35.99 18.69 -11.76
N ILE A 520 -34.95 19.38 -11.32
CA ILE A 520 -34.88 19.93 -9.95
C ILE A 520 -35.70 21.23 -9.92
N PRO A 521 -36.60 21.45 -8.94
CA PRO A 521 -37.35 22.71 -8.83
C PRO A 521 -36.42 23.94 -8.74
N ASP A 522 -36.77 25.05 -9.38
CA ASP A 522 -35.94 26.27 -9.48
C ASP A 522 -35.40 26.78 -8.13
N GLN A 523 -36.15 26.55 -7.04
CA GLN A 523 -35.75 26.90 -5.68
C GLN A 523 -34.49 26.15 -5.20
N ALA A 524 -34.29 24.89 -5.58
CA ALA A 524 -33.12 24.11 -5.17
C ALA A 524 -31.87 24.45 -6.01
N LYS A 525 -32.04 24.97 -7.23
CA LYS A 525 -30.95 25.53 -8.04
C LYS A 525 -30.40 26.82 -7.42
N ALA A 526 -31.27 27.72 -7.00
CA ALA A 526 -30.90 28.94 -6.29
C ALA A 526 -30.18 28.65 -4.95
N ILE A 527 -30.55 27.58 -4.24
CA ILE A 527 -29.92 27.17 -2.98
C ILE A 527 -28.51 26.59 -3.22
N SER A 528 -28.30 25.87 -4.33
CA SER A 528 -26.98 25.33 -4.69
C SER A 528 -25.96 26.40 -5.08
N GLU A 529 -26.38 27.44 -5.79
CA GLU A 529 -25.50 28.54 -6.22
C GLU A 529 -25.09 29.45 -5.03
N HIS A 530 -25.86 29.40 -3.93
CA HIS A 530 -25.66 30.19 -2.72
C HIS A 530 -25.46 29.31 -1.46
N ILE A 531 -24.90 28.11 -1.61
CA ILE A 531 -24.80 27.14 -0.51
C ILE A 531 -23.97 27.66 0.68
N GLU A 532 -23.01 28.55 0.42
CA GLU A 532 -22.23 29.25 1.45
C GLU A 532 -23.09 30.22 2.28
N ASP A 533 -24.02 30.92 1.63
CA ASP A 533 -24.96 31.84 2.27
C ASP A 533 -26.04 31.07 3.05
N PHE A 534 -26.53 29.95 2.52
CA PHE A 534 -27.55 29.11 3.16
C PHE A 534 -27.03 28.30 4.34
N CYS A 535 -25.73 27.96 4.36
CA CYS A 535 -25.10 27.20 5.44
C CYS A 535 -24.48 28.08 6.54
N GLN A 536 -24.72 29.39 6.54
CA GLN A 536 -24.37 30.24 7.68
C GLN A 536 -25.23 29.87 8.89
N GLU A 537 -24.62 29.84 10.08
CA GLU A 537 -25.26 29.34 11.29
C GLU A 537 -26.56 30.09 11.62
N ASP A 538 -26.59 31.40 11.39
CA ASP A 538 -27.73 32.28 11.64
C ASP A 538 -28.88 32.06 10.63
N VAL A 539 -28.52 31.72 9.39
CA VAL A 539 -29.46 31.40 8.31
C VAL A 539 -30.06 30.02 8.57
N LEU A 540 -29.23 29.01 8.88
CA LEU A 540 -29.69 27.66 9.22
C LEU A 540 -30.61 27.65 10.44
N LYS A 541 -30.34 28.45 11.47
CA LYS A 541 -31.23 28.62 12.65
C LYS A 541 -32.59 29.19 12.29
N THR A 542 -32.66 30.04 11.26
CA THR A 542 -33.90 30.67 10.81
C THR A 542 -34.79 29.71 10.02
N PHE A 543 -34.19 28.88 9.16
CA PHE A 543 -34.92 27.97 8.27
C PHE A 543 -35.13 26.56 8.83
N ILE A 544 -34.23 26.10 9.70
CA ILE A 544 -34.23 24.75 10.25
C ILE A 544 -34.23 24.87 11.76
N GLN A 545 -35.39 24.67 12.37
CA GLN A 545 -35.55 24.82 13.82
C GLN A 545 -34.91 23.65 14.60
N ASP A 546 -34.83 22.46 13.98
CA ASP A 546 -34.25 21.24 14.53
C ASP A 546 -32.71 21.30 14.63
N GLU A 547 -32.17 20.99 15.81
CA GLU A 547 -30.74 21.05 16.07
C GLU A 547 -29.95 19.93 15.37
N LEU A 548 -30.52 18.73 15.29
CA LEU A 548 -29.87 17.58 14.68
C LEU A 548 -29.62 17.82 13.18
N SER A 549 -30.65 18.32 12.48
CA SER A 549 -30.58 18.65 11.06
C SER A 549 -29.56 19.74 10.75
N ARG A 550 -29.46 20.77 11.60
CA ARG A 550 -28.42 21.80 11.48
C ARG A 550 -27.02 21.20 11.63
N ARG A 551 -26.81 20.35 12.64
CA ARG A 551 -25.52 19.67 12.86
C ARG A 551 -25.14 18.77 11.70
N VAL A 552 -26.11 18.05 11.11
CA VAL A 552 -25.87 17.21 9.92
C VAL A 552 -25.45 18.07 8.72
N ILE A 553 -26.12 19.18 8.46
CA ILE A 553 -25.77 20.08 7.34
C ILE A 553 -24.39 20.70 7.54
N THR A 554 -24.05 21.16 8.75
CA THR A 554 -22.71 21.67 9.07
C THR A 554 -21.64 20.59 8.89
N ALA A 555 -21.92 19.34 9.30
CA ALA A 555 -20.99 18.22 9.10
C ALA A 555 -20.80 17.87 7.61
N MET A 556 -21.87 17.95 6.81
CA MET A 556 -21.79 17.76 5.35
C MET A 556 -20.97 18.87 4.68
N LYS A 557 -21.11 20.14 5.11
CA LYS A 557 -20.28 21.26 4.64
C LYS A 557 -18.81 21.05 4.97
N ALA A 558 -18.47 20.72 6.22
CA ALA A 558 -17.09 20.48 6.63
C ALA A 558 -16.45 19.33 5.84
N ARG A 559 -17.21 18.27 5.58
CA ARG A 559 -16.77 17.15 4.73
C ARG A 559 -16.54 17.59 3.28
N TYR A 560 -17.40 18.45 2.73
CA TYR A 560 -17.22 19.01 1.40
C TYR A 560 -15.97 19.89 1.30
N GLU A 561 -15.76 20.81 2.25
CA GLU A 561 -14.58 21.68 2.30
C GLU A 561 -13.27 20.89 2.39
N TRP A 562 -13.31 19.71 3.03
CA TRP A 562 -12.16 18.80 3.10
C TRP A 562 -11.91 18.02 1.80
N ILE A 563 -12.96 17.51 1.14
CA ILE A 563 -12.84 16.69 -0.09
C ILE A 563 -12.54 17.56 -1.32
N HIS A 564 -13.06 18.80 -1.38
CA HIS A 564 -13.02 19.62 -2.58
C HIS A 564 -11.59 19.89 -3.10
N PRO A 565 -10.61 20.30 -2.27
CA PRO A 565 -9.23 20.49 -2.72
C PRO A 565 -8.60 19.19 -3.24
N GLN A 566 -8.89 18.05 -2.60
CA GLN A 566 -8.36 16.75 -3.03
C GLN A 566 -8.93 16.33 -4.40
N LEU A 567 -10.22 16.61 -4.64
CA LEU A 567 -10.86 16.34 -5.92
C LEU A 567 -10.23 17.19 -7.04
N MET A 568 -9.95 18.47 -6.78
CA MET A 568 -9.31 19.37 -7.75
C MET A 568 -7.89 18.87 -8.12
N VAL A 569 -7.08 18.51 -7.12
CA VAL A 569 -5.74 17.93 -7.36
C VAL A 569 -5.84 16.61 -8.13
N THR A 570 -6.80 15.76 -7.78
CA THR A 570 -7.02 14.49 -8.49
C THR A 570 -7.39 14.70 -9.96
N GLN A 571 -8.21 15.72 -10.25
CA GLN A 571 -8.57 16.09 -11.63
C GLN A 571 -7.37 16.60 -12.43
N GLU A 572 -6.50 17.42 -11.82
CA GLU A 572 -5.27 17.88 -12.45
C GLU A 572 -4.29 16.72 -12.71
N CYS A 573 -4.16 15.80 -11.75
CA CYS A 573 -3.37 14.57 -11.90
C CYS A 573 -3.91 13.67 -13.02
N LEU A 574 -5.24 13.53 -13.13
CA LEU A 574 -5.89 12.75 -14.19
C LEU A 574 -5.61 13.37 -15.57
N ALA A 575 -5.72 14.70 -15.70
CA ALA A 575 -5.39 15.40 -16.94
C ALA A 575 -3.91 15.21 -17.34
N SER A 576 -2.99 15.25 -16.37
CA SER A 576 -1.58 14.97 -16.61
C SER A 576 -1.34 13.51 -17.03
N ALA A 577 -2.04 12.56 -16.41
CA ALA A 577 -1.97 11.14 -16.75
C ALA A 577 -2.46 10.89 -18.18
N ASP A 578 -3.57 11.51 -18.59
CA ASP A 578 -4.10 11.42 -19.95
C ASP A 578 -3.09 11.93 -20.99
N GLU A 579 -2.36 13.02 -20.68
CA GLU A 579 -1.29 13.52 -21.56
C GLU A 579 -0.13 12.51 -21.68
N LYS A 580 0.25 11.86 -20.58
CA LYS A 580 1.29 10.81 -20.57
C LYS A 580 0.84 9.58 -21.36
N VAL A 581 -0.41 9.15 -21.21
CA VAL A 581 -1.00 8.04 -21.97
C VAL A 581 -0.95 8.33 -23.46
N ALA A 582 -1.38 9.52 -23.89
CA ALA A 582 -1.32 9.92 -25.30
C ALA A 582 0.11 9.89 -25.88
N LYS A 583 1.12 10.31 -25.09
CA LYS A 583 2.54 10.23 -25.49
C LYS A 583 3.03 8.78 -25.63
N LEU A 584 2.63 7.90 -24.72
CA LEU A 584 2.99 6.48 -24.75
C LEU A 584 2.33 5.76 -25.92
N GLU A 585 1.04 6.01 -26.18
CA GLU A 585 0.31 5.45 -27.33
C GLU A 585 1.00 5.83 -28.65
N ALA A 586 1.39 7.09 -28.82
CA ALA A 586 2.15 7.53 -30.00
C ALA A 586 3.51 6.81 -30.15
N LYS A 587 4.18 6.52 -29.03
CA LYS A 587 5.44 5.77 -29.03
C LYS A 587 5.24 4.30 -29.39
N ILE A 588 4.18 3.67 -28.86
CA ILE A 588 3.78 2.30 -29.19
C ILE A 588 3.48 2.18 -30.69
N GLU A 589 2.69 3.10 -31.24
CA GLU A 589 2.37 3.11 -32.68
C GLU A 589 3.63 3.28 -33.55
N ARG A 590 4.61 4.07 -33.09
CA ARG A 590 5.90 4.21 -33.78
C ARG A 590 6.74 2.93 -33.72
N LEU A 591 6.74 2.22 -32.60
CA LEU A 591 7.46 0.96 -32.43
C LEU A 591 6.81 -0.18 -33.23
N GLN A 592 5.47 -0.29 -33.20
CA GLN A 592 4.73 -1.24 -34.01
C GLN A 592 5.04 -1.07 -35.51
N ARG A 593 5.07 0.18 -36.01
CA ARG A 593 5.49 0.47 -37.39
C ARG A 593 6.92 0.03 -37.69
N LYS A 594 7.85 0.06 -36.73
CA LYS A 594 9.22 -0.44 -36.92
C LYS A 594 9.24 -1.96 -36.96
N VAL A 595 8.52 -2.63 -36.06
CA VAL A 595 8.42 -4.10 -36.01
C VAL A 595 7.85 -4.63 -37.33
N SER A 596 6.73 -4.08 -37.82
CA SER A 596 6.14 -4.53 -39.09
C SER A 596 7.09 -4.35 -40.30
N ARG A 597 7.94 -3.31 -40.30
CA ARG A 597 8.97 -3.14 -41.35
C ARG A 597 10.07 -4.20 -41.26
N ILE A 598 10.46 -4.59 -40.05
CA ILE A 598 11.47 -5.63 -39.84
C ILE A 598 10.90 -7.00 -40.27
N GLU A 599 9.67 -7.31 -39.86
CA GLU A 599 8.97 -8.54 -40.26
C GLU A 599 8.87 -8.67 -41.78
N ALA A 600 8.40 -7.61 -42.47
CA ALA A 600 8.33 -7.59 -43.93
C ALA A 600 9.70 -7.78 -44.60
N GLY A 601 10.77 -7.22 -44.01
CA GLY A 601 12.14 -7.40 -44.49
C GLY A 601 12.65 -8.83 -44.32
N ILE A 602 12.30 -9.49 -43.21
CA ILE A 602 12.66 -10.89 -42.95
C ILE A 602 11.92 -11.81 -43.92
N GLU A 603 10.62 -11.59 -44.13
CA GLU A 603 9.80 -12.39 -45.05
C GLU A 603 10.29 -12.25 -46.50
N GLN A 604 10.62 -11.02 -46.93
CA GLN A 604 11.25 -10.79 -48.24
C GLN A 604 12.58 -11.55 -48.38
N GLY A 605 13.42 -11.52 -47.34
CA GLY A 605 14.68 -12.26 -47.30
C GLY A 605 14.50 -13.77 -47.39
N HIS A 606 13.54 -14.32 -46.65
CA HIS A 606 13.18 -15.73 -46.69
C HIS A 606 12.74 -16.16 -48.09
N ASN A 607 11.82 -15.40 -48.71
CA ASN A 607 11.32 -15.67 -50.06
C ASN A 607 12.45 -15.63 -51.11
N LEU A 608 13.40 -14.69 -50.98
CA LEU A 608 14.53 -14.60 -51.90
C LEU A 608 15.45 -15.83 -51.80
N LEU A 609 15.72 -16.30 -50.58
CA LEU A 609 16.53 -17.50 -50.33
C LEU A 609 15.85 -18.76 -50.86
N HIS A 610 14.53 -18.89 -50.64
CA HIS A 610 13.76 -20.04 -51.11
C HIS A 610 13.69 -20.10 -52.65
N ASN A 611 13.44 -18.97 -53.31
CA ASN A 611 13.16 -18.92 -54.75
C ASN A 611 14.41 -18.77 -55.64
N THR A 612 15.60 -18.60 -55.06
CA THR A 612 16.85 -18.41 -55.81
C THR A 612 17.84 -19.53 -55.52
N PRO A 613 17.69 -20.73 -56.12
CA PRO A 613 18.59 -21.85 -55.86
C PRO A 613 20.00 -21.62 -56.42
N ASN A 614 20.15 -20.83 -57.49
CA ASN A 614 21.43 -20.56 -58.16
C ASN A 614 21.71 -19.05 -58.29
N CYS A 615 22.99 -18.66 -58.21
CA CYS A 615 23.41 -17.28 -58.38
C CYS A 615 23.26 -16.84 -59.84
N ARG A 616 22.50 -15.75 -60.07
CA ARG A 616 22.30 -15.16 -61.40
C ARG A 616 23.57 -14.70 -62.12
N HIS A 617 24.68 -14.56 -61.40
CA HIS A 617 25.94 -14.09 -61.94
C HIS A 617 26.92 -15.23 -62.25
N CYS A 618 27.15 -16.14 -61.30
CA CYS A 618 28.12 -17.24 -61.50
C CYS A 618 27.49 -18.60 -61.80
N GLY A 619 26.15 -18.71 -61.79
CA GLY A 619 25.41 -19.95 -62.09
C GLY A 619 25.50 -21.05 -61.02
N LYS A 620 26.39 -20.92 -60.03
CA LYS A 620 26.56 -21.88 -58.92
C LYS A 620 25.42 -21.78 -57.92
N MET A 621 25.22 -22.84 -57.12
CA MET A 621 24.27 -22.86 -56.00
C MET A 621 24.40 -21.59 -55.13
N PHE A 622 23.29 -20.92 -54.88
CA PHE A 622 23.24 -19.65 -54.17
C PHE A 622 23.33 -19.90 -52.66
N LEU A 623 24.56 -19.99 -52.18
CA LEU A 623 24.85 -19.90 -50.74
C LEU A 623 24.92 -18.42 -50.37
N ALA A 624 23.92 -17.93 -49.66
CA ALA A 624 23.81 -16.51 -49.35
C ALA A 624 24.62 -16.13 -48.10
N LYS A 625 25.27 -14.97 -48.15
CA LYS A 625 25.94 -14.33 -47.01
C LYS A 625 25.24 -13.01 -46.70
N LEU A 626 24.79 -12.84 -45.46
CA LEU A 626 24.30 -11.57 -44.95
C LEU A 626 25.48 -10.62 -44.68
N GLU A 627 25.40 -9.41 -45.21
CA GLU A 627 26.32 -8.33 -44.88
C GLU A 627 25.53 -7.11 -44.39
N CYS A 628 25.97 -6.49 -43.29
CA CYS A 628 25.40 -5.24 -42.79
C CYS A 628 25.75 -4.08 -43.74
N ARG A 629 24.81 -3.17 -44.00
CA ARG A 629 25.02 -2.03 -44.91
C ARG A 629 25.93 -0.90 -44.36
N GLY A 630 26.51 -1.07 -43.17
CA GLY A 630 27.42 -0.10 -42.57
C GLY A 630 26.70 0.91 -41.66
N ALA A 631 27.48 1.72 -40.93
CA ALA A 631 27.01 2.49 -39.77
C ALA A 631 25.94 3.58 -40.04
N MET A 632 25.71 3.96 -41.31
CA MET A 632 24.76 5.02 -41.68
C MET A 632 23.57 4.54 -42.55
N GLU A 633 23.52 3.25 -42.94
CA GLU A 633 22.42 2.67 -43.71
C GLU A 633 21.74 1.54 -42.92
N ASN A 634 20.44 1.69 -42.64
CA ASN A 634 19.67 0.63 -41.98
C ASN A 634 19.38 -0.52 -42.97
N GLY A 635 19.84 -1.73 -42.64
CA GLY A 635 19.44 -2.98 -43.31
C GLY A 635 20.58 -3.93 -43.63
N TYR A 636 20.21 -5.11 -44.12
CA TYR A 636 21.14 -6.16 -44.54
C TYR A 636 21.09 -6.35 -46.05
N VAL A 637 22.18 -6.87 -46.63
CA VAL A 637 22.23 -7.28 -48.04
C VAL A 637 22.64 -8.73 -48.13
N LEU A 638 21.92 -9.48 -48.96
CA LEU A 638 22.28 -10.84 -49.33
C LEU A 638 23.25 -10.82 -50.53
N ARG A 639 24.40 -11.46 -50.36
CA ARG A 639 25.40 -11.66 -51.42
C ARG A 639 25.66 -13.14 -51.67
N CYS A 640 25.99 -13.48 -52.91
CA CYS A 640 26.49 -14.82 -53.22
C CYS A 640 27.83 -15.06 -52.51
N ALA A 641 27.97 -16.15 -51.76
CA ALA A 641 29.22 -16.50 -51.08
C ALA A 641 30.39 -16.74 -52.05
N GLN A 642 30.10 -17.10 -53.30
CA GLN A 642 31.12 -17.44 -54.30
C GLN A 642 31.65 -16.21 -55.06
N CYS A 643 30.76 -15.37 -55.58
CA CYS A 643 31.16 -14.23 -56.44
C CYS A 643 30.87 -12.86 -55.82
N ARG A 644 30.30 -12.82 -54.61
CA ARG A 644 29.92 -11.60 -53.85
C ARG A 644 28.95 -10.66 -54.57
N THR A 645 28.37 -11.09 -55.70
CA THR A 645 27.32 -10.36 -56.40
C THR A 645 26.12 -10.16 -55.48
N LYS A 646 25.61 -8.92 -55.46
CA LYS A 646 24.42 -8.54 -54.72
C LYS A 646 23.18 -9.12 -55.39
N HIS A 647 22.34 -9.79 -54.60
CA HIS A 647 20.98 -10.14 -54.99
C HIS A 647 20.05 -9.10 -54.37
N LYS A 648 19.13 -8.56 -55.18
CA LYS A 648 18.18 -7.53 -54.74
C LYS A 648 17.01 -8.19 -54.05
#